data_AF-A0A8B8E935-F1
#
_entry.id   AF-A0A8B8E935-F1
#
_cell.length_a   1.000
_cell.length_b   1.000
_cell.length_c   1.000
_cell.angle_alpha   90.00
_cell.angle_beta   90.00
_cell.angle_gamma   90.00
#
_symmetry.space_group_name_H-M   'P 1'
#
loop_
_entity.id
_entity.type
_entity.pdbx_description
1 polymer ?
#
loop_
_entity_poly.entity_id
_entity_poly.type
_entity_poly.pdbx_seq_one_letter_code
_entity_poly.pdbx_strand_id
1 'polypeptide(L)'
;MAFKASDAAYSQRLLSSAKSLYEFVNAHKGIYNKGPISDATSYYGSTGYKDELCVAAMELYKATKDAKYLADAKANFEGDGAAWALSWDDNHVMCELLLYEETKDNRYKGLVESFVRSYMPGGSVHQTPCGLAWRDQWGSLRHAASAAFVALAAAEDGIGGDQFKSWALRQINYILGDNNHHMSYEIGYGNNYPRQPHHRGSSCPYPPAGCSWNEFNSGGPNPQVLKGALVGGPALSSMAKRGCQPDSPPAKYSTEKMDPDYSAQDVARCDLCEIAIHNKEHKLLKLNEVYNKKKEHIKKDKEEIKKELLPTYEDIASELEVQIANLDVDYKKLTIEMTNYREELHREIDNAMNQKEKEIDENKMKHLSILKKHLDEIKYVVCLNEEEIWTSGQTPDIKCFNTLGILQKTVKTKSRESPNDIAVYSDGALVYSDWKTSTVYKVKNDQTEEIIRLEGWTPTNLCVTSSGDILASMYIDNCDLKSPAALCLNNDDNLFVGEHFSGMFILEDRMSTTHVVAFCLVAVGVFPTTDAAPEPLHIKNQWNTGLDAYFLVPPSLVGHGWTATITCDRAIDQFEIWGAIVTSIKSGRSILVVQNDDVVTSGDTRPPNRVDIVVRMMTENNIPQCNSEATAMFNGRTTSLPTSLPTMTVSETPQDFNYSEALSLSILFFDVQRSGVLPANNPIPWRNDSAVDDHGDNGEDLSGGWYNAGDHMKFNLPMASSAHLLSWGLERWKDAYQNAGQLEMMYDMLKWPLDYFLKCWHQQTQEYYAQVGNGKEDHRYWGRPEDMSKFKLMWRPAYKCTRNDTCSDVAGETAAALASGAIVFKDKDPPYSSDLLEAAKSLYDFAKRNQGTYGVTSVQDVNGYYHSNSYKDELCTAAMELYKATNNFTYMQDAMSFFEPNSRSWAFSWDDKNVQCALMLHRVQGSPHYRVLVESFLRSYMPGGEVAQTPCGLAWRTAIGSLRYAANAALVALMAVDEKFGGEDIKIWALKQINYMLGDNKEKMSYQIGYGNKYPMKPYHRASSCPDPPSSPCGWDNINNPGPSPQILKGALVGGPDVNDNYADNHIGCDFNAGFQSALAGLLHLQNHGLLPSHSDPTQSQQIKNCVH
;
A
#
# COMPACT_ATOMS: atom_id res chain seq x y z
N MET A 1 -15.90 15.89 30.41
CA MET A 1 -16.66 15.51 31.64
C MET A 1 -17.79 14.54 31.33
N ALA A 2 -18.76 14.87 30.45
CA ALA A 2 -19.89 13.99 30.12
C ALA A 2 -19.48 12.58 29.63
N PHE A 3 -18.44 12.50 28.80
CA PHE A 3 -17.93 11.23 28.28
C PHE A 3 -17.01 10.48 29.24
N LYS A 4 -16.65 11.04 30.41
CA LYS A 4 -15.60 10.46 31.26
C LYS A 4 -15.91 9.03 31.71
N ALA A 5 -17.20 8.72 31.91
CA ALA A 5 -17.67 7.40 32.32
C ALA A 5 -17.89 6.42 31.15
N SER A 6 -18.27 6.92 29.97
CA SER A 6 -18.62 6.10 28.81
C SER A 6 -17.48 5.93 27.80
N ASP A 7 -16.60 6.93 27.71
CA ASP A 7 -15.46 7.00 26.79
C ASP A 7 -14.37 7.93 27.39
N ALA A 8 -13.56 7.35 28.27
CA ALA A 8 -12.51 8.07 28.96
C ALA A 8 -11.44 8.62 27.99
N ALA A 9 -11.16 7.91 26.90
CA ALA A 9 -10.16 8.32 25.92
C ALA A 9 -10.61 9.55 25.13
N TYR A 10 -11.85 9.55 24.63
CA TYR A 10 -12.43 10.74 23.98
C TYR A 10 -12.56 11.91 24.97
N SER A 11 -13.00 11.64 26.20
CA SER A 11 -13.04 12.68 27.24
C SER A 11 -11.65 13.29 27.50
N GLN A 12 -10.59 12.48 27.45
CA GLN A 12 -9.23 12.97 27.66
C GLN A 12 -8.72 13.77 26.46
N ARG A 13 -9.02 13.34 25.22
CA ARG A 13 -8.69 14.12 24.01
C ARG A 13 -9.36 15.50 24.04
N LEU A 14 -10.66 15.55 24.33
CA LEU A 14 -11.39 16.81 24.49
C LEU A 14 -10.76 17.71 25.56
N LEU A 15 -10.36 17.13 26.70
CA LEU A 15 -9.72 17.90 27.77
C LEU A 15 -8.35 18.44 27.35
N SER A 16 -7.52 17.64 26.70
CA SER A 16 -6.22 18.07 26.19
C SER A 16 -6.35 19.19 25.15
N SER A 17 -7.27 19.04 24.20
CA SER A 17 -7.56 20.09 23.20
C SER A 17 -8.09 21.36 23.86
N ALA A 18 -8.99 21.26 24.83
CA ALA A 18 -9.51 22.40 25.57
C ALA A 18 -8.41 23.16 26.32
N LYS A 19 -7.47 22.46 26.97
CA LYS A 19 -6.31 23.08 27.62
C LYS A 19 -5.42 23.83 26.63
N SER A 20 -5.10 23.20 25.50
CA SER A 20 -4.26 23.80 24.46
C SER A 20 -4.92 25.04 23.83
N LEU A 21 -6.21 24.95 23.50
CA LEU A 21 -6.98 26.10 22.98
C LEU A 21 -7.03 27.22 24.00
N TYR A 22 -7.25 26.91 25.28
CA TYR A 22 -7.28 27.91 26.35
C TYR A 22 -5.94 28.62 26.51
N GLU A 23 -4.82 27.89 26.47
CA GLU A 23 -3.48 28.49 26.46
C GLU A 23 -3.29 29.43 25.26
N PHE A 24 -3.71 29.01 24.08
CA PHE A 24 -3.66 29.83 22.87
C PHE A 24 -4.48 31.11 23.01
N VAL A 25 -5.75 31.04 23.40
CA VAL A 25 -6.62 32.23 23.50
C VAL A 25 -6.21 33.14 24.65
N ASN A 26 -5.62 32.59 25.72
CA ASN A 26 -5.08 33.41 26.82
C ASN A 26 -3.82 34.18 26.38
N ALA A 27 -3.05 33.64 25.43
CA ALA A 27 -1.93 34.35 24.80
C ALA A 27 -2.37 35.32 23.68
N HIS A 28 -3.53 35.09 23.05
CA HIS A 28 -4.01 35.84 21.89
C HIS A 28 -5.38 36.48 22.13
N LYS A 29 -5.47 37.27 23.20
CA LYS A 29 -6.70 37.95 23.63
C LYS A 29 -7.17 38.98 22.60
N GLY A 30 -8.44 38.92 22.24
CA GLY A 30 -9.07 39.87 21.32
C GLY A 30 -10.43 39.41 20.84
N ILE A 31 -11.12 40.30 20.12
CA ILE A 31 -12.41 40.00 19.48
C ILE A 31 -12.20 39.79 17.98
N TYR A 32 -12.77 38.70 17.45
CA TYR A 32 -12.49 38.23 16.09
C TYR A 32 -13.05 39.15 15.00
N ASN A 33 -14.17 39.81 15.28
CA ASN A 33 -14.87 40.70 14.36
C ASN A 33 -14.22 42.09 14.22
N LYS A 34 -13.24 42.44 15.06
CA LYS A 34 -12.36 43.62 14.84
C LYS A 34 -11.01 43.27 14.22
N GLY A 35 -10.80 42.01 13.86
CA GLY A 35 -9.57 41.51 13.25
C GLY A 35 -9.85 40.73 11.97
N PRO A 36 -9.44 39.46 11.88
CA PRO A 36 -9.38 38.70 10.63
C PRO A 36 -10.75 38.36 10.01
N ILE A 37 -11.85 38.54 10.73
CA ILE A 37 -13.21 38.16 10.29
C ILE A 37 -14.14 39.36 10.42
N SER A 38 -13.79 40.47 9.75
CA SER A 38 -14.55 41.72 9.80
C SER A 38 -16.02 41.57 9.40
N ASP A 39 -16.31 40.66 8.48
CA ASP A 39 -17.66 40.44 7.92
C ASP A 39 -18.64 39.90 8.96
N ALA A 40 -18.14 39.26 10.03
CA ALA A 40 -18.98 38.78 11.11
C ALA A 40 -19.63 39.92 11.92
N THR A 41 -19.05 41.12 11.90
CA THR A 41 -19.56 42.30 12.62
C THR A 41 -21.03 42.58 12.33
N SER A 42 -21.49 42.31 11.09
CA SER A 42 -22.86 42.60 10.66
C SER A 42 -23.89 41.52 11.05
N TYR A 43 -23.47 40.37 11.57
CA TYR A 43 -24.36 39.23 11.86
C TYR A 43 -24.16 38.66 13.26
N TYR A 44 -22.92 38.27 13.56
CA TYR A 44 -22.48 37.73 14.84
C TYR A 44 -21.26 38.55 15.24
N GLY A 45 -21.49 39.79 15.67
CA GLY A 45 -20.45 40.61 16.26
C GLY A 45 -20.17 40.16 17.69
N SER A 46 -18.92 40.29 18.11
CA SER A 46 -18.49 40.17 19.50
C SER A 46 -18.18 41.57 20.07
N THR A 47 -18.62 41.83 21.30
CA THR A 47 -18.44 43.09 22.04
C THR A 47 -17.33 43.00 23.07
N GLY A 48 -17.06 41.78 23.58
CA GLY A 48 -15.98 41.43 24.50
C GLY A 48 -15.50 39.99 24.30
N TYR A 49 -14.47 39.58 25.03
CA TYR A 49 -13.96 38.20 25.02
C TYR A 49 -13.78 37.60 26.43
N LYS A 50 -14.01 38.43 27.47
CA LYS A 50 -13.57 38.12 28.83
C LYS A 50 -14.49 37.13 29.51
N ASP A 51 -15.78 37.23 29.24
CA ASP A 51 -16.81 36.28 29.63
C ASP A 51 -16.60 34.90 29.01
N GLU A 52 -16.24 34.80 27.72
CA GLU A 52 -15.86 33.51 27.11
C GLU A 52 -14.63 32.90 27.80
N LEU A 53 -13.60 33.71 28.07
CA LEU A 53 -12.42 33.24 28.80
C LEU A 53 -12.77 32.82 30.23
N CYS A 54 -13.69 33.53 30.91
CA CYS A 54 -14.14 33.13 32.23
C CYS A 54 -14.86 31.77 32.19
N VAL A 55 -15.81 31.58 31.28
CA VAL A 55 -16.53 30.30 31.15
C VAL A 55 -15.57 29.17 30.82
N ALA A 56 -14.67 29.36 29.85
CA ALA A 56 -13.67 28.36 29.48
C ALA A 56 -12.76 27.98 30.66
N ALA A 57 -12.32 28.97 31.44
CA ALA A 57 -11.52 28.75 32.64
C ALA A 57 -12.30 27.98 33.72
N MET A 58 -13.57 28.33 33.96
CA MET A 58 -14.41 27.61 34.92
C MET A 58 -14.66 26.15 34.52
N GLU A 59 -14.92 25.89 33.24
CA GLU A 59 -15.11 24.53 32.75
C GLU A 59 -13.83 23.69 32.82
N LEU A 60 -12.68 24.29 32.50
CA LEU A 60 -11.38 23.64 32.72
C LEU A 60 -11.11 23.38 34.19
N TYR A 61 -11.46 24.31 35.08
CA TYR A 61 -11.38 24.10 36.52
C TYR A 61 -12.28 22.93 36.95
N LYS A 62 -13.55 22.88 36.53
CA LYS A 62 -14.46 21.76 36.85
C LYS A 62 -13.91 20.42 36.36
N ALA A 63 -13.29 20.40 35.18
CA ALA A 63 -12.73 19.19 34.58
C ALA A 63 -11.42 18.71 35.23
N THR A 64 -10.59 19.62 35.74
CA THR A 64 -9.20 19.31 36.17
C THR A 64 -8.95 19.52 37.66
N LYS A 65 -9.76 20.36 38.30
CA LYS A 65 -9.56 20.92 39.65
C LYS A 65 -8.22 21.65 39.83
N ASP A 66 -7.59 22.08 38.74
CA ASP A 66 -6.38 22.91 38.79
C ASP A 66 -6.73 24.36 39.15
N ALA A 67 -6.30 24.78 40.35
CA ALA A 67 -6.56 26.09 40.92
C ALA A 67 -6.15 27.27 40.02
N LYS A 68 -5.21 27.08 39.08
CA LYS A 68 -4.86 28.09 38.08
C LYS A 68 -6.08 28.57 37.30
N TYR A 69 -6.93 27.64 36.84
CA TYR A 69 -8.08 28.01 36.01
C TYR A 69 -9.16 28.74 36.81
N LEU A 70 -9.34 28.42 38.09
CA LEU A 70 -10.24 29.20 38.96
C LEU A 70 -9.70 30.63 39.19
N ALA A 71 -8.38 30.79 39.32
CA ALA A 71 -7.76 32.09 39.43
C ALA A 71 -7.91 32.90 38.13
N ASP A 72 -7.69 32.26 36.97
CA ASP A 72 -7.88 32.89 35.67
C ASP A 72 -9.35 33.27 35.42
N ALA A 73 -10.31 32.43 35.83
CA ALA A 73 -11.73 32.75 35.74
C ALA A 73 -12.06 34.02 36.52
N LYS A 74 -11.59 34.13 37.77
CA LYS A 74 -11.76 35.33 38.60
C LYS A 74 -11.07 36.56 38.02
N ALA A 75 -9.94 36.39 37.32
CA ALA A 75 -9.21 37.48 36.69
C ALA A 75 -9.87 37.98 35.39
N ASN A 76 -10.54 37.09 34.65
CA ASN A 76 -11.30 37.45 33.45
C ASN A 76 -12.75 37.83 33.76
N PHE A 77 -13.26 37.58 34.96
CA PHE A 77 -14.59 38.05 35.36
C PHE A 77 -14.67 39.58 35.34
N GLU A 78 -15.54 40.13 34.49
CA GLU A 78 -15.93 41.55 34.49
C GLU A 78 -17.33 41.64 35.11
N GLY A 79 -17.52 42.33 36.23
CA GLY A 79 -18.89 42.43 36.73
C GLY A 79 -19.12 43.27 37.97
N ASP A 80 -19.72 44.44 37.76
CA ASP A 80 -20.58 45.13 38.74
C ASP A 80 -22.02 45.34 38.19
N GLY A 81 -22.40 44.73 37.06
CA GLY A 81 -23.73 44.86 36.43
C GLY A 81 -24.31 43.53 35.96
N ALA A 82 -25.64 43.43 35.87
CA ALA A 82 -26.32 42.22 35.41
C ALA A 82 -26.12 41.99 33.90
N ALA A 83 -25.85 40.74 33.50
CA ALA A 83 -25.71 40.34 32.10
C ALA A 83 -26.92 40.78 31.25
N TRP A 84 -26.70 41.07 29.97
CA TRP A 84 -27.75 41.47 29.04
C TRP A 84 -28.57 40.25 28.61
N ALA A 85 -27.90 39.17 28.20
CA ALA A 85 -28.53 37.88 27.87
C ALA A 85 -27.52 36.75 28.08
N LEU A 86 -27.98 35.50 28.06
CA LEU A 86 -27.12 34.37 27.73
C LEU A 86 -27.22 34.14 26.22
N SER A 87 -26.18 34.46 25.47
CA SER A 87 -26.16 34.45 24.01
C SER A 87 -24.76 34.16 23.45
N TRP A 88 -24.58 34.26 22.12
CA TRP A 88 -23.25 34.05 21.51
C TRP A 88 -22.24 35.15 21.86
N ASP A 89 -22.71 36.33 22.27
CA ASP A 89 -21.89 37.52 22.56
C ASP A 89 -21.84 37.88 24.05
N ASP A 90 -22.74 37.29 24.86
CA ASP A 90 -22.80 37.59 26.29
C ASP A 90 -22.98 36.30 27.06
N ASN A 91 -21.92 35.92 27.77
CA ASN A 91 -21.79 34.72 28.58
C ASN A 91 -21.54 35.05 30.06
N HIS A 92 -21.68 36.32 30.46
CA HIS A 92 -21.38 36.78 31.83
C HIS A 92 -22.18 36.00 32.88
N VAL A 93 -23.49 35.81 32.66
CA VAL A 93 -24.33 35.09 33.62
C VAL A 93 -23.95 33.62 33.78
N MET A 94 -23.41 32.99 32.74
CA MET A 94 -22.89 31.62 32.83
C MET A 94 -21.63 31.60 33.71
N CYS A 95 -20.72 32.53 33.49
CA CYS A 95 -19.53 32.71 34.32
C CYS A 95 -19.90 32.99 35.79
N GLU A 96 -20.88 33.86 36.06
CA GLU A 96 -21.40 34.14 37.40
C GLU A 96 -21.98 32.90 38.08
N LEU A 97 -22.81 32.12 37.36
CA LEU A 97 -23.40 30.90 37.89
C LEU A 97 -22.33 29.85 38.20
N LEU A 98 -21.39 29.60 37.29
CA LEU A 98 -20.28 28.66 37.50
C LEU A 98 -19.37 29.09 38.67
N LEU A 99 -19.08 30.39 38.79
CA LEU A 99 -18.33 30.93 39.92
C LEU A 99 -19.10 30.78 41.23
N TYR A 100 -20.42 31.00 41.23
CA TYR A 100 -21.25 30.74 42.41
C TYR A 100 -21.26 29.26 42.78
N GLU A 101 -21.49 28.38 41.81
CA GLU A 101 -21.51 26.92 41.98
C GLU A 101 -20.29 26.45 42.78
N GLU A 102 -19.11 26.95 42.42
CA GLU A 102 -17.85 26.52 43.02
C GLU A 102 -17.46 27.32 44.28
N THR A 103 -17.67 28.63 44.32
CA THR A 103 -17.18 29.48 45.42
C THR A 103 -18.21 29.72 46.53
N LYS A 104 -19.50 29.56 46.20
CA LYS A 104 -20.65 29.97 47.01
C LYS A 104 -20.60 31.44 47.46
N ASP A 105 -19.87 32.30 46.75
CA ASP A 105 -19.79 33.73 47.04
C ASP A 105 -21.10 34.44 46.67
N ASN A 106 -21.68 35.14 47.66
CA ASN A 106 -22.96 35.83 47.51
C ASN A 106 -22.93 36.98 46.49
N ARG A 107 -21.74 37.48 46.11
CA ARG A 107 -21.62 38.45 45.01
C ARG A 107 -22.18 37.87 43.72
N TYR A 108 -21.74 36.68 43.33
CA TYR A 108 -22.17 36.03 42.09
C TYR A 108 -23.64 35.61 42.16
N LYS A 109 -24.08 35.11 43.32
CA LYS A 109 -25.50 34.84 43.57
C LYS A 109 -26.39 36.05 43.27
N GLY A 110 -26.00 37.22 43.77
CA GLY A 110 -26.75 38.46 43.57
C GLY A 110 -26.86 38.87 42.09
N LEU A 111 -25.80 38.63 41.31
CA LEU A 111 -25.78 38.94 39.88
C LEU A 111 -26.68 37.98 39.07
N VAL A 112 -26.58 36.66 39.32
CA VAL A 112 -27.46 35.66 38.69
C VAL A 112 -28.93 35.92 39.04
N GLU A 113 -29.21 36.23 40.31
CA GLU A 113 -30.57 36.56 40.75
C GLU A 113 -31.10 37.81 40.06
N SER A 114 -30.27 38.85 39.93
CA SER A 114 -30.60 40.09 39.22
C SER A 114 -30.90 39.83 37.74
N PHE A 115 -30.07 39.01 37.08
CA PHE A 115 -30.27 38.61 35.68
C PHE A 115 -31.64 37.96 35.49
N VAL A 116 -31.95 36.89 36.23
CA VAL A 116 -33.22 36.16 36.07
C VAL A 116 -34.41 37.07 36.40
N ARG A 117 -34.33 37.86 37.48
CA ARG A 117 -35.39 38.81 37.85
C ARG A 117 -35.62 39.88 36.79
N SER A 118 -34.59 40.25 36.01
CA SER A 118 -34.74 41.17 34.89
C SER A 118 -35.63 40.60 33.77
N TYR A 119 -35.65 39.28 33.60
CA TYR A 119 -36.50 38.55 32.62
C TYR A 119 -37.90 38.22 33.14
N MET A 120 -38.12 38.27 34.45
CA MET A 120 -39.41 38.00 35.09
C MET A 120 -40.37 39.21 34.99
N PRO A 121 -41.69 39.01 35.18
CA PRO A 121 -42.65 40.10 35.24
C PRO A 121 -42.27 41.17 36.28
N GLY A 122 -42.28 42.44 35.87
CA GLY A 122 -41.81 43.57 36.68
C GLY A 122 -40.32 43.87 36.55
N GLY A 123 -39.56 43.03 35.84
CA GLY A 123 -38.17 43.28 35.45
C GLY A 123 -38.03 44.23 34.26
N SER A 124 -36.80 44.38 33.77
CA SER A 124 -36.47 45.29 32.66
C SER A 124 -36.75 44.70 31.27
N VAL A 125 -36.88 43.38 31.13
CA VAL A 125 -37.24 42.72 29.86
C VAL A 125 -38.73 42.79 29.63
N HIS A 126 -39.09 43.17 28.40
CA HIS A 126 -40.48 43.29 27.99
C HIS A 126 -41.21 41.95 28.10
N GLN A 127 -42.41 41.97 28.68
CA GLN A 127 -43.29 40.80 28.72
C GLN A 127 -44.35 40.94 27.64
N THR A 128 -44.49 39.91 26.82
CA THR A 128 -45.60 39.84 25.86
C THR A 128 -46.93 39.69 26.61
N PRO A 129 -48.09 40.00 25.98
CA PRO A 129 -49.40 39.82 26.61
C PRO A 129 -49.70 38.41 27.11
N CYS A 130 -49.06 37.38 26.54
CA CYS A 130 -49.20 35.98 26.92
C CYS A 130 -48.03 35.48 27.80
N GLY A 131 -47.20 36.38 28.33
CA GLY A 131 -46.20 36.05 29.36
C GLY A 131 -44.85 35.53 28.87
N LEU A 132 -44.58 35.55 27.55
CA LEU A 132 -43.22 35.36 27.03
C LEU A 132 -42.33 36.55 27.41
N ALA A 133 -41.14 36.29 27.92
CA ALA A 133 -40.08 37.28 28.08
C ALA A 133 -39.43 37.58 26.73
N TRP A 134 -39.62 38.79 26.22
CA TRP A 134 -39.22 39.20 24.87
C TRP A 134 -38.09 40.21 24.95
N ARG A 135 -36.88 39.78 24.58
CA ARG A 135 -35.65 40.61 24.64
C ARG A 135 -35.34 41.30 23.32
N ASP A 136 -35.33 40.54 22.23
CA ASP A 136 -34.93 41.02 20.90
C ASP A 136 -35.81 40.38 19.82
N GLN A 137 -36.01 41.11 18.71
CA GLN A 137 -36.80 40.66 17.57
C GLN A 137 -36.10 39.56 16.77
N TRP A 138 -34.77 39.58 16.73
CA TRP A 138 -33.98 38.53 16.13
C TRP A 138 -33.80 37.41 17.17
N GLY A 139 -34.65 36.39 17.10
CA GLY A 139 -34.52 35.22 17.97
C GLY A 139 -35.11 35.37 19.38
N SER A 140 -36.27 36.01 19.55
CA SER A 140 -36.89 36.20 20.88
C SER A 140 -36.98 34.94 21.73
N LEU A 141 -37.30 33.78 21.12
CA LEU A 141 -37.46 32.52 21.85
C LEU A 141 -36.14 31.94 22.36
N ARG A 142 -35.01 32.21 21.68
CA ARG A 142 -33.69 31.75 22.16
C ARG A 142 -33.34 32.43 23.49
N HIS A 143 -33.64 33.72 23.61
CA HIS A 143 -33.36 34.48 24.83
C HIS A 143 -34.26 34.05 25.99
N ALA A 144 -35.55 33.81 25.72
CA ALA A 144 -36.47 33.29 26.72
C ALA A 144 -36.07 31.88 27.19
N ALA A 145 -35.70 30.99 26.26
CA ALA A 145 -35.25 29.64 26.57
C ALA A 145 -33.93 29.64 27.36
N SER A 146 -32.94 30.43 26.95
CA SER A 146 -31.67 30.55 27.67
C SER A 146 -31.85 31.14 29.08
N ALA A 147 -32.70 32.15 29.25
CA ALA A 147 -32.99 32.70 30.58
C ALA A 147 -33.77 31.70 31.45
N ALA A 148 -34.69 30.92 30.87
CA ALA A 148 -35.37 29.83 31.57
C ALA A 148 -34.39 28.74 32.02
N PHE A 149 -33.42 28.38 31.18
CA PHE A 149 -32.34 27.46 31.54
C PHE A 149 -31.52 27.98 32.73
N VAL A 150 -31.06 29.23 32.69
CA VAL A 150 -30.33 29.85 33.80
C VAL A 150 -31.17 29.88 35.07
N ALA A 151 -32.46 30.21 34.98
CA ALA A 151 -33.36 30.21 36.14
C ALA A 151 -33.52 28.82 36.78
N LEU A 152 -33.57 27.77 35.96
CA LEU A 152 -33.64 26.39 36.44
C LEU A 152 -32.33 25.97 37.12
N ALA A 153 -31.19 26.20 36.48
CA ALA A 153 -29.87 25.88 37.03
C ALA A 153 -29.61 26.65 38.34
N ALA A 154 -29.90 27.95 38.36
CA ALA A 154 -29.80 28.78 39.56
C ALA A 154 -30.71 28.28 40.69
N ALA A 155 -31.91 27.77 40.37
CA ALA A 155 -32.83 27.21 41.37
C ALA A 155 -32.36 25.87 41.94
N GLU A 156 -31.60 25.07 41.19
CA GLU A 156 -30.93 23.87 41.73
C GLU A 156 -29.87 24.24 42.77
N ASP A 157 -29.17 25.35 42.56
CA ASP A 157 -28.22 25.92 43.52
C ASP A 157 -28.86 26.78 44.63
N GLY A 158 -30.18 26.76 44.77
CA GLY A 158 -30.90 27.45 45.85
C GLY A 158 -31.06 28.96 45.65
N ILE A 159 -30.93 29.46 44.42
CA ILE A 159 -31.22 30.85 44.05
C ILE A 159 -32.65 30.96 43.51
N GLY A 160 -33.47 31.87 44.05
CA GLY A 160 -34.83 32.16 43.53
C GLY A 160 -35.90 31.07 43.75
N GLY A 161 -35.52 29.82 44.03
CA GLY A 161 -36.41 28.73 44.45
C GLY A 161 -37.55 28.44 43.46
N ASP A 162 -38.74 28.14 44.00
CA ASP A 162 -39.91 27.75 43.18
C ASP A 162 -40.40 28.85 42.24
N GLN A 163 -40.09 30.13 42.53
CA GLN A 163 -40.47 31.24 41.66
C GLN A 163 -39.74 31.16 40.31
N PHE A 164 -38.45 30.84 40.34
CA PHE A 164 -37.62 30.69 39.14
C PHE A 164 -38.06 29.47 38.33
N LYS A 165 -38.26 28.32 38.99
CA LYS A 165 -38.77 27.09 38.36
C LYS A 165 -40.12 27.33 37.69
N SER A 166 -41.07 27.95 38.40
CA SER A 166 -42.41 28.22 37.88
C SER A 166 -42.40 29.18 36.71
N TRP A 167 -41.53 30.20 36.74
CA TRP A 167 -41.40 31.14 35.63
C TRP A 167 -40.75 30.49 34.41
N ALA A 168 -39.66 29.75 34.59
CA ALA A 168 -38.99 29.02 33.52
C ALA A 168 -39.94 28.04 32.82
N LEU A 169 -40.73 27.29 33.58
CA LEU A 169 -41.76 26.39 33.05
C LEU A 169 -42.76 27.12 32.15
N ARG A 170 -43.21 28.33 32.53
CA ARG A 170 -44.12 29.12 31.68
C ARG A 170 -43.46 29.54 30.36
N GLN A 171 -42.17 29.86 30.36
CA GLN A 171 -41.47 30.21 29.12
C GLN A 171 -41.36 29.01 28.17
N ILE A 172 -41.02 27.84 28.70
CA ILE A 172 -40.91 26.61 27.89
C ILE A 172 -42.29 26.15 27.39
N ASN A 173 -43.32 26.18 28.25
CA ASN A 173 -44.68 25.84 27.83
C ASN A 173 -45.18 26.80 26.74
N TYR A 174 -44.88 28.09 26.84
CA TYR A 174 -45.20 29.06 25.78
C TYR A 174 -44.56 28.65 24.44
N ILE A 175 -43.29 28.26 24.44
CA ILE A 175 -42.57 27.77 23.25
C ILE A 175 -43.26 26.53 22.67
N LEU A 176 -43.71 25.61 23.51
CA LEU A 176 -44.30 24.33 23.11
C LEU A 176 -45.80 24.40 22.76
N GLY A 177 -46.44 25.57 22.90
CA GLY A 177 -47.80 25.77 22.42
C GLY A 177 -48.78 26.41 23.40
N ASP A 178 -48.35 26.74 24.62
CA ASP A 178 -49.15 27.51 25.59
C ASP A 178 -49.11 29.02 25.26
N ASN A 179 -49.59 29.34 24.06
CA ASN A 179 -49.64 30.69 23.51
C ASN A 179 -50.97 30.91 22.76
N ASN A 180 -51.26 32.16 22.43
CA ASN A 180 -52.49 32.57 21.73
C ASN A 180 -52.69 31.92 20.35
N HIS A 181 -51.67 31.30 19.77
CA HIS A 181 -51.75 30.60 18.49
C HIS A 181 -51.92 29.08 18.66
N HIS A 182 -51.89 28.56 19.89
CA HIS A 182 -51.83 27.13 20.20
C HIS A 182 -50.81 26.41 19.30
N MET A 183 -49.67 27.07 19.05
CA MET A 183 -48.67 26.68 18.07
C MET A 183 -47.37 26.39 18.79
N SER A 184 -46.82 25.20 18.59
CA SER A 184 -45.44 24.93 18.98
C SER A 184 -44.49 25.68 18.05
N TYR A 185 -43.57 26.44 18.65
CA TYR A 185 -42.46 27.05 17.93
C TYR A 185 -41.28 26.08 17.75
N GLU A 186 -41.31 24.92 18.40
CA GLU A 186 -40.47 23.77 18.06
C GLU A 186 -41.13 22.96 16.94
N ILE A 187 -40.46 22.89 15.79
CA ILE A 187 -40.99 22.25 14.58
C ILE A 187 -41.13 20.75 14.82
N GLY A 188 -42.32 20.21 14.55
CA GLY A 188 -42.62 18.79 14.72
C GLY A 188 -43.11 18.39 16.12
N TYR A 189 -43.15 19.32 17.09
CA TYR A 189 -43.82 19.10 18.37
C TYR A 189 -45.31 19.49 18.27
N GLY A 190 -46.20 18.56 18.63
CA GLY A 190 -47.64 18.71 18.45
C GLY A 190 -48.09 18.77 16.98
N ASN A 191 -49.36 19.10 16.75
CA ASN A 191 -49.97 19.10 15.41
C ASN A 191 -49.93 20.46 14.70
N ASN A 192 -49.53 21.52 15.41
CA ASN A 192 -49.54 22.91 14.92
C ASN A 192 -48.19 23.57 15.17
N TYR A 193 -47.40 23.75 14.11
CA TYR A 193 -46.06 24.34 14.15
C TYR A 193 -45.73 25.07 12.83
N PRO A 194 -44.74 25.98 12.80
CA PRO A 194 -44.30 26.67 11.59
C PRO A 194 -43.88 25.72 10.48
N ARG A 195 -44.45 25.89 9.28
CA ARG A 195 -44.19 25.03 8.11
C ARG A 195 -43.27 25.65 7.07
N GLN A 196 -42.91 26.92 7.22
CA GLN A 196 -42.03 27.63 6.30
C GLN A 196 -40.89 28.34 7.08
N PRO A 197 -40.03 27.58 7.78
CA PRO A 197 -38.87 28.17 8.46
C PRO A 197 -37.89 28.75 7.43
N HIS A 198 -37.23 29.85 7.81
CA HIS A 198 -36.16 30.44 7.03
C HIS A 198 -34.91 29.51 7.03
N HIS A 199 -34.86 28.55 6.11
CA HIS A 199 -33.78 27.58 6.02
C HIS A 199 -33.57 27.09 4.58
N ARG A 200 -32.37 27.32 4.03
CA ARG A 200 -32.03 27.07 2.61
C ARG A 200 -32.28 25.64 2.15
N GLY A 201 -31.84 24.63 2.90
CA GLY A 201 -32.04 23.22 2.54
C GLY A 201 -33.51 22.79 2.61
N SER A 202 -34.17 23.09 3.74
CA SER A 202 -35.59 22.81 3.96
C SER A 202 -36.52 23.38 2.88
N SER A 203 -36.23 24.57 2.35
CA SER A 203 -36.99 25.17 1.25
C SER A 203 -36.79 24.45 -0.10
N CYS A 204 -35.77 23.61 -0.26
CA CYS A 204 -35.49 22.94 -1.52
C CYS A 204 -36.22 21.57 -1.64
N PRO A 205 -36.81 21.26 -2.80
CA PRO A 205 -37.32 19.92 -3.10
C PRO A 205 -36.18 18.90 -3.25
N TYR A 206 -36.53 17.61 -3.24
CA TYR A 206 -35.55 16.55 -3.50
C TYR A 206 -35.05 16.59 -4.96
N PRO A 207 -33.76 16.30 -5.22
CA PRO A 207 -33.25 16.09 -6.57
C PRO A 207 -34.07 15.04 -7.33
N PRO A 208 -34.26 15.19 -8.64
CA PRO A 208 -33.57 16.11 -9.54
C PRO A 208 -34.22 17.51 -9.66
N ALA A 209 -35.23 17.84 -8.85
CA ALA A 209 -35.86 19.16 -8.93
C ALA A 209 -34.87 20.28 -8.59
N GLY A 210 -34.82 21.32 -9.43
CA GLY A 210 -33.97 22.49 -9.18
C GLY A 210 -34.42 23.26 -7.93
N CYS A 211 -33.49 24.02 -7.35
CA CYS A 211 -33.77 24.90 -6.22
C CYS A 211 -33.24 26.31 -6.49
N SER A 212 -34.09 27.30 -6.26
CA SER A 212 -33.83 28.72 -6.48
C SER A 212 -34.54 29.57 -5.43
N TRP A 213 -34.43 30.89 -5.56
CA TRP A 213 -35.22 31.82 -4.74
C TRP A 213 -36.73 31.63 -4.91
N ASN A 214 -37.19 31.02 -6.01
CA ASN A 214 -38.62 30.77 -6.22
C ASN A 214 -39.18 29.76 -5.21
N GLU A 215 -38.44 28.71 -4.89
CA GLU A 215 -38.83 27.69 -3.92
C GLU A 215 -38.87 28.28 -2.50
N PHE A 216 -37.87 29.10 -2.14
CA PHE A 216 -37.85 29.82 -0.86
C PHE A 216 -39.01 30.84 -0.75
N ASN A 217 -39.29 31.59 -1.81
CA ASN A 217 -40.36 32.59 -1.84
C ASN A 217 -41.75 31.99 -2.10
N SER A 218 -41.86 30.68 -2.28
CA SER A 218 -43.16 30.02 -2.47
C SER A 218 -43.98 30.19 -1.20
N GLY A 219 -45.25 30.61 -1.28
CA GLY A 219 -46.09 30.81 -0.08
C GLY A 219 -46.53 29.53 0.63
N GLY A 220 -45.97 28.37 0.24
CA GLY A 220 -46.34 27.05 0.74
C GLY A 220 -45.40 26.54 1.85
N PRO A 221 -45.73 25.38 2.46
CA PRO A 221 -44.80 24.67 3.33
C PRO A 221 -43.48 24.39 2.64
N ASN A 222 -42.39 24.47 3.39
CA ASN A 222 -41.09 23.98 2.93
C ASN A 222 -41.19 22.47 2.61
N PRO A 223 -40.57 21.99 1.51
CA PRO A 223 -40.59 20.57 1.15
C PRO A 223 -40.02 19.62 2.21
N GLN A 224 -39.02 20.07 2.99
CA GLN A 224 -38.41 19.26 4.05
C GLN A 224 -38.78 19.80 5.43
N VAL A 225 -39.26 18.94 6.32
CA VAL A 225 -39.64 19.32 7.69
C VAL A 225 -38.42 19.23 8.62
N LEU A 226 -38.07 20.34 9.26
CA LEU A 226 -36.96 20.43 10.23
C LEU A 226 -37.40 20.00 11.63
N LYS A 227 -37.71 18.72 11.84
CA LYS A 227 -38.15 18.22 13.15
C LYS A 227 -37.12 18.53 14.25
N GLY A 228 -37.58 19.09 15.37
CA GLY A 228 -36.77 19.51 16.53
C GLY A 228 -36.19 20.93 16.44
N ALA A 229 -36.37 21.65 15.31
CA ALA A 229 -35.83 23.00 15.18
C ALA A 229 -36.71 24.04 15.89
N LEU A 230 -36.10 24.90 16.71
CA LEU A 230 -36.76 26.06 17.32
C LEU A 230 -36.71 27.25 16.37
N VAL A 231 -37.87 27.81 16.00
CA VAL A 231 -37.91 29.03 15.17
C VAL A 231 -37.57 30.28 15.98
N GLY A 232 -37.13 31.35 15.30
CA GLY A 232 -36.70 32.59 15.95
C GLY A 232 -37.76 33.28 16.82
N GLY A 233 -39.04 33.00 16.57
CA GLY A 233 -40.12 33.44 17.42
C GLY A 233 -40.96 34.60 16.87
N PRO A 234 -42.01 34.95 17.61
CA PRO A 234 -42.96 35.97 17.21
C PRO A 234 -42.37 37.41 17.26
N ALA A 235 -42.81 38.24 16.32
CA ALA A 235 -42.45 39.66 16.28
C ALA A 235 -43.30 40.51 17.21
N LEU A 236 -42.73 41.56 17.80
CA LEU A 236 -43.46 42.44 18.74
C LEU A 236 -44.73 43.02 18.11
N SER A 237 -44.66 43.41 16.83
CA SER A 237 -45.79 43.95 16.05
C SER A 237 -46.88 42.92 15.73
N SER A 238 -46.52 41.63 15.64
CA SER A 238 -47.48 40.54 15.38
C SER A 238 -48.34 40.21 16.61
N MET A 239 -47.91 40.64 17.80
CA MET A 239 -48.53 40.32 19.08
C MET A 239 -49.60 41.34 19.54
N ALA A 240 -49.59 42.56 19.00
CA ALA A 240 -50.42 43.66 19.47
C ALA A 240 -51.92 43.56 19.11
N LYS A 241 -52.34 42.54 18.33
CA LYS A 241 -53.67 42.53 17.69
C LYS A 241 -54.76 41.69 18.37
N ARG A 242 -54.47 40.81 19.35
CA ARG A 242 -55.52 40.04 20.06
C ARG A 242 -55.10 39.73 21.50
N GLY A 243 -55.94 40.10 22.47
CA GLY A 243 -55.69 39.91 23.89
C GLY A 243 -55.64 38.43 24.29
N CYS A 244 -54.66 38.08 25.12
CA CYS A 244 -54.57 36.77 25.77
C CYS A 244 -55.57 36.73 26.93
N GLN A 245 -56.44 35.71 26.98
CA GLN A 245 -57.30 35.52 28.16
C GLN A 245 -56.49 34.79 29.25
N PRO A 246 -56.27 35.40 30.43
CA PRO A 246 -55.37 34.88 31.46
C PRO A 246 -55.85 33.62 32.21
N ASP A 247 -57.03 33.10 31.91
CA ASP A 247 -57.67 31.99 32.66
C ASP A 247 -57.91 30.71 31.84
N SER A 248 -57.23 30.55 30.70
CA SER A 248 -57.35 29.30 29.92
C SER A 248 -56.44 28.23 30.54
N PRO A 249 -56.95 27.08 31.01
CA PRO A 249 -56.09 25.99 31.49
C PRO A 249 -55.15 25.55 30.36
N PRO A 250 -53.90 25.16 30.66
CA PRO A 250 -52.92 24.78 29.64
C PRO A 250 -53.54 23.78 28.67
N ALA A 251 -53.40 24.05 27.38
CA ALA A 251 -53.97 23.20 26.33
C ALA A 251 -53.43 21.77 26.50
N LYS A 252 -54.31 20.84 26.89
CA LYS A 252 -54.04 19.40 26.90
C LYS A 252 -53.80 18.95 25.45
N TYR A 253 -52.54 18.92 25.03
CA TYR A 253 -52.13 18.15 23.85
C TYR A 253 -51.83 16.71 24.25
N SER A 254 -52.36 15.79 23.45
CA SER A 254 -52.43 14.34 23.68
C SER A 254 -51.06 13.69 23.85
N THR A 255 -50.82 13.13 25.02
CA THR A 255 -49.75 12.17 25.33
C THR A 255 -50.19 10.73 25.04
N GLU A 256 -50.73 10.47 23.85
CA GLU A 256 -50.88 9.09 23.38
C GLU A 256 -49.54 8.69 22.73
N LYS A 257 -48.67 7.83 23.30
CA LYS A 257 -48.82 6.87 24.40
C LYS A 257 -47.53 6.77 25.23
N MET A 258 -47.67 6.98 26.54
CA MET A 258 -47.24 6.02 27.56
C MET A 258 -48.31 6.05 28.67
N ASP A 259 -48.76 4.88 29.09
CA ASP A 259 -50.01 4.63 29.84
C ASP A 259 -50.23 5.51 31.10
N PRO A 260 -51.31 6.31 31.16
CA PRO A 260 -51.66 7.21 32.26
C PRO A 260 -52.92 6.80 33.06
N ASP A 261 -53.22 5.52 33.32
CA ASP A 261 -54.33 5.09 34.20
C ASP A 261 -54.14 5.39 35.72
N TYR A 262 -53.56 6.56 36.02
CA TYR A 262 -53.86 7.31 37.24
C TYR A 262 -54.54 8.64 36.90
N SER A 263 -55.84 8.74 37.17
CA SER A 263 -56.40 9.98 37.72
C SER A 263 -57.62 9.72 38.59
N ALA A 264 -57.67 10.43 39.72
CA ALA A 264 -58.80 10.41 40.64
C ALA A 264 -59.80 11.52 40.30
N GLN A 265 -61.05 11.09 40.10
CA GLN A 265 -62.32 11.84 40.16
C GLN A 265 -62.77 12.53 38.86
N ASP A 266 -63.57 11.80 38.07
CA ASP A 266 -65.02 12.05 38.06
C ASP A 266 -65.82 10.92 37.40
N VAL A 267 -66.57 10.21 38.24
CA VAL A 267 -68.03 10.03 38.21
C VAL A 267 -68.37 8.60 38.63
N ALA A 268 -68.77 8.48 39.90
CA ALA A 268 -69.53 7.35 40.35
C ALA A 268 -70.83 7.26 39.54
N ARG A 269 -70.92 6.29 38.64
CA ARG A 269 -72.20 5.64 38.34
C ARG A 269 -72.26 4.36 39.15
N CYS A 270 -73.27 4.32 40.01
CA CYS A 270 -73.70 3.16 40.76
C CYS A 270 -74.55 2.30 39.82
N ASP A 271 -74.18 1.03 39.63
CA ASP A 271 -74.92 0.09 38.78
C ASP A 271 -76.24 -0.41 39.40
N LEU A 272 -76.79 0.27 40.42
CA LEU A 272 -77.88 -0.27 41.23
C LEU A 272 -79.03 0.69 41.59
N CYS A 273 -79.10 1.92 41.08
CA CYS A 273 -80.17 2.85 41.51
C CYS A 273 -80.74 3.69 40.36
N GLU A 274 -81.95 3.35 39.92
CA GLU A 274 -82.85 4.28 39.23
C GLU A 274 -83.36 5.32 40.26
N ILE A 275 -83.25 6.61 39.91
CA ILE A 275 -83.83 7.80 40.59
C ILE A 275 -82.92 8.52 41.62
N ALA A 276 -83.03 9.85 41.55
CA ALA A 276 -82.17 10.88 42.10
C ALA A 276 -82.37 11.20 43.60
N ILE A 277 -81.30 11.82 44.15
CA ILE A 277 -81.16 12.57 45.41
C ILE A 277 -80.60 11.75 46.58
N HIS A 278 -79.39 12.11 47.05
CA HIS A 278 -78.90 11.67 48.36
C HIS A 278 -78.15 12.78 49.13
N ASN A 279 -78.57 12.95 50.39
CA ASN A 279 -78.05 13.88 51.39
C ASN A 279 -76.66 13.48 51.95
N LYS A 280 -75.91 14.50 52.40
CA LYS A 280 -74.48 14.51 52.78
C LYS A 280 -74.04 13.63 53.96
N GLU A 281 -74.92 12.99 54.71
CA GLU A 281 -74.56 12.39 56.01
C GLU A 281 -74.04 10.94 55.96
N HIS A 282 -74.29 10.19 54.88
CA HIS A 282 -73.87 8.78 54.79
C HIS A 282 -72.41 8.56 54.33
N LYS A 283 -71.72 9.60 53.82
CA LYS A 283 -70.37 9.48 53.24
C LYS A 283 -69.24 9.62 54.27
N LEU A 284 -69.48 10.25 55.43
CA LEU A 284 -68.41 10.59 56.39
C LEU A 284 -68.04 9.46 57.37
N LEU A 285 -69.01 8.63 57.78
CA LEU A 285 -68.78 7.61 58.82
C LEU A 285 -67.85 6.47 58.35
N LYS A 286 -68.00 5.99 57.11
CA LYS A 286 -67.15 4.90 56.58
C LYS A 286 -65.74 5.35 56.21
N LEU A 287 -65.56 6.61 55.80
CA LEU A 287 -64.23 7.14 55.46
C LEU A 287 -63.34 7.25 56.72
N ASN A 288 -63.95 7.59 57.86
CA ASN A 288 -63.24 7.77 59.12
C ASN A 288 -62.75 6.43 59.71
N GLU A 289 -63.52 5.34 59.53
CA GLU A 289 -63.09 3.98 59.90
C GLU A 289 -61.89 3.50 59.07
N VAL A 290 -61.93 3.71 57.75
CA VAL A 290 -60.83 3.32 56.85
C VAL A 290 -59.58 4.17 57.12
N TYR A 291 -59.76 5.48 57.34
CA TYR A 291 -58.67 6.39 57.69
C TYR A 291 -57.96 5.97 58.98
N ASN A 292 -58.72 5.64 60.03
CA ASN A 292 -58.15 5.22 61.31
C ASN A 292 -57.44 3.86 61.23
N LYS A 293 -57.99 2.88 60.49
CA LYS A 293 -57.29 1.60 60.25
C LYS A 293 -55.98 1.77 59.47
N LYS A 294 -55.96 2.60 58.42
CA LYS A 294 -54.73 2.86 57.67
C LYS A 294 -53.70 3.63 58.50
N LYS A 295 -54.13 4.55 59.36
CA LYS A 295 -53.25 5.28 60.27
C LYS A 295 -52.57 4.36 61.31
N GLU A 296 -53.28 3.37 61.81
CA GLU A 296 -52.72 2.33 62.68
C GLU A 296 -51.73 1.41 61.95
N HIS A 297 -52.04 0.99 60.71
CA HIS A 297 -51.08 0.20 59.91
C HIS A 297 -49.79 0.99 59.63
N ILE A 298 -49.90 2.25 59.21
CA ILE A 298 -48.73 3.11 58.95
C ILE A 298 -47.88 3.30 60.22
N LYS A 299 -48.51 3.35 61.40
CA LYS A 299 -47.78 3.38 62.69
C LYS A 299 -47.02 2.09 62.95
N LYS A 300 -47.62 0.95 62.66
CA LYS A 300 -47.00 -0.37 62.84
C LYS A 300 -45.84 -0.58 61.87
N ASP A 301 -46.04 -0.26 60.60
CA ASP A 301 -45.00 -0.35 59.56
C ASP A 301 -43.83 0.59 59.89
N LYS A 302 -44.12 1.80 60.42
CA LYS A 302 -43.08 2.75 60.86
C LYS A 302 -42.26 2.22 62.04
N GLU A 303 -42.87 1.50 62.97
CA GLU A 303 -42.16 0.88 64.10
C GLU A 303 -41.33 -0.33 63.65
N GLU A 304 -41.85 -1.15 62.73
CA GLU A 304 -41.14 -2.28 62.15
C GLU A 304 -39.92 -1.82 61.33
N ILE A 305 -40.08 -0.79 60.49
CA ILE A 305 -38.97 -0.19 59.76
C ILE A 305 -37.91 0.35 60.72
N LYS A 306 -38.29 0.99 61.83
CA LYS A 306 -37.34 1.56 62.79
C LYS A 306 -36.64 0.53 63.66
N LYS A 307 -37.32 -0.56 64.06
CA LYS A 307 -36.79 -1.52 65.02
C LYS A 307 -36.13 -2.72 64.38
N GLU A 308 -36.58 -3.12 63.19
CA GLU A 308 -36.09 -4.33 62.53
C GLU A 308 -35.25 -4.00 61.31
N LEU A 309 -35.74 -3.16 60.39
CA LEU A 309 -35.04 -2.91 59.11
C LEU A 309 -33.89 -1.89 59.23
N LEU A 310 -34.08 -0.80 59.97
CA LEU A 310 -33.10 0.28 60.07
C LEU A 310 -31.77 -0.19 60.72
N PRO A 311 -31.77 -0.96 61.83
CA PRO A 311 -30.51 -1.46 62.40
C PRO A 311 -29.78 -2.42 61.46
N THR A 312 -30.50 -3.29 60.75
CA THR A 312 -29.88 -4.19 59.76
C THR A 312 -29.28 -3.42 58.60
N TYR A 313 -29.93 -2.32 58.17
CA TYR A 313 -29.40 -1.45 57.12
C TYR A 313 -28.17 -0.67 57.60
N GLU A 314 -28.15 -0.22 58.86
CA GLU A 314 -27.02 0.46 59.49
C GLU A 314 -25.82 -0.50 59.69
N ASP A 315 -26.07 -1.76 60.05
CA ASP A 315 -25.03 -2.80 60.15
C ASP A 315 -24.42 -3.11 58.77
N ILE A 316 -25.25 -3.31 57.74
CA ILE A 316 -24.79 -3.54 56.36
C ILE A 316 -24.03 -2.31 55.84
N ALA A 317 -24.52 -1.10 56.09
CA ALA A 317 -23.86 0.13 55.68
C ALA A 317 -22.49 0.28 56.36
N SER A 318 -22.39 -0.02 57.65
CA SER A 318 -21.11 0.02 58.37
C SER A 318 -20.11 -1.02 57.85
N GLU A 319 -20.59 -2.23 57.52
CA GLU A 319 -19.74 -3.29 56.95
C GLU A 319 -19.26 -2.94 55.54
N LEU A 320 -20.13 -2.34 54.72
CA LEU A 320 -19.77 -1.79 53.40
C LEU A 320 -18.82 -0.60 53.52
N GLU A 321 -18.99 0.30 54.48
CA GLU A 321 -18.06 1.42 54.72
C GLU A 321 -16.66 0.93 55.10
N VAL A 322 -16.56 -0.12 55.92
CA VAL A 322 -15.28 -0.76 56.26
C VAL A 322 -14.66 -1.44 55.04
N GLN A 323 -15.45 -2.14 54.22
CA GLN A 323 -14.95 -2.74 52.98
C GLN A 323 -14.50 -1.68 51.96
N ILE A 324 -15.24 -0.57 51.81
CA ILE A 324 -14.88 0.55 50.94
C ILE A 324 -13.60 1.23 51.43
N ALA A 325 -13.46 1.44 52.74
CA ALA A 325 -12.27 2.04 53.34
C ALA A 325 -11.01 1.16 53.15
N ASN A 326 -11.18 -0.17 53.16
CA ASN A 326 -10.09 -1.13 52.95
C ASN A 326 -9.86 -1.48 51.48
N LEU A 327 -10.82 -1.18 50.58
CA LEU A 327 -10.75 -1.50 49.16
C LEU A 327 -9.46 -0.94 48.53
N ASP A 328 -9.19 0.34 48.74
CA ASP A 328 -7.98 0.99 48.21
C ASP A 328 -6.69 0.42 48.81
N VAL A 329 -6.71 -0.06 50.05
CA VAL A 329 -5.56 -0.67 50.71
C VAL A 329 -5.30 -2.07 50.16
N ASP A 330 -6.35 -2.86 49.97
CA ASP A 330 -6.27 -4.23 49.44
C ASP A 330 -5.91 -4.22 47.95
N TYR A 331 -6.50 -3.34 47.14
CA TYR A 331 -6.10 -3.18 45.74
C TYR A 331 -4.70 -2.60 45.59
N LYS A 332 -4.24 -1.71 46.47
CA LYS A 332 -2.82 -1.29 46.50
C LYS A 332 -1.90 -2.45 46.85
N LYS A 333 -2.27 -3.28 47.81
CA LYS A 333 -1.49 -4.47 48.19
C LYS A 333 -1.43 -5.49 47.03
N LEU A 334 -2.56 -5.75 46.38
CA LEU A 334 -2.63 -6.61 45.19
C LEU A 334 -1.82 -6.03 44.03
N THR A 335 -1.86 -4.70 43.84
CA THR A 335 -1.06 -4.02 42.79
C THR A 335 0.44 -4.11 43.09
N ILE A 336 0.86 -3.96 44.35
CA ILE A 336 2.25 -4.13 44.77
C ILE A 336 2.69 -5.60 44.60
N GLU A 337 1.87 -6.57 45.00
CA GLU A 337 2.15 -7.99 44.80
C GLU A 337 2.21 -8.36 43.31
N MET A 338 1.31 -7.85 42.48
CA MET A 338 1.34 -8.02 41.03
C MET A 338 2.55 -7.34 40.39
N THR A 339 2.96 -6.16 40.88
CA THR A 339 4.15 -5.46 40.39
C THR A 339 5.41 -6.23 40.76
N ASN A 340 5.53 -6.71 42.00
CA ASN A 340 6.65 -7.55 42.44
C ASN A 340 6.68 -8.87 41.68
N TYR A 341 5.53 -9.52 41.47
CA TYR A 341 5.43 -10.75 40.68
C TYR A 341 5.79 -10.50 39.22
N ARG A 342 5.37 -9.38 38.63
CA ARG A 342 5.73 -8.96 37.27
C ARG A 342 7.23 -8.69 37.14
N GLU A 343 7.84 -8.00 38.10
CA GLU A 343 9.28 -7.77 38.15
C GLU A 343 10.05 -9.08 38.29
N GLU A 344 9.55 -10.03 39.08
CA GLU A 344 10.13 -11.35 39.23
C GLU A 344 10.00 -12.19 37.95
N LEU A 345 8.84 -12.16 37.29
CA LEU A 345 8.62 -12.81 36.00
C LEU A 345 9.47 -12.19 34.89
N HIS A 346 9.56 -10.86 34.83
CA HIS A 346 10.44 -10.18 33.88
C HIS A 346 11.90 -10.56 34.16
N ARG A 347 12.33 -10.59 35.43
CA ARG A 347 13.69 -11.02 35.79
C ARG A 347 13.94 -12.49 35.45
N GLU A 348 12.97 -13.39 35.62
CA GLU A 348 13.09 -14.79 35.23
C GLU A 348 13.13 -14.97 33.71
N ILE A 349 12.30 -14.23 32.98
CA ILE A 349 12.29 -14.20 31.52
C ILE A 349 13.61 -13.63 31.01
N ASP A 350 14.07 -12.50 31.54
CA ASP A 350 15.34 -11.88 31.17
C ASP A 350 16.51 -12.81 31.49
N ASN A 351 16.50 -13.49 32.65
CA ASN A 351 17.51 -14.49 32.97
C ASN A 351 17.48 -15.70 32.01
N ALA A 352 16.28 -16.18 31.66
CA ALA A 352 16.12 -17.28 30.71
C ALA A 352 16.52 -16.86 29.28
N MET A 353 16.20 -15.64 28.87
CA MET A 353 16.56 -15.05 27.59
C MET A 353 18.06 -14.80 27.51
N ASN A 354 18.66 -14.18 28.52
CA ASN A 354 20.11 -13.99 28.61
C ASN A 354 20.86 -15.33 28.62
N GLN A 355 20.31 -16.34 29.30
CA GLN A 355 20.88 -17.69 29.27
C GLN A 355 20.74 -18.33 27.88
N LYS A 356 19.61 -18.15 27.20
CA LYS A 356 19.41 -18.62 25.82
C LYS A 356 20.28 -17.88 24.82
N GLU A 357 20.46 -16.57 24.96
CA GLU A 357 21.39 -15.77 24.16
C GLU A 357 22.82 -16.25 24.37
N LYS A 358 23.22 -16.51 25.62
CA LYS A 358 24.54 -17.08 25.90
C LYS A 358 24.71 -18.48 25.30
N GLU A 359 23.69 -19.35 25.39
CA GLU A 359 23.70 -20.66 24.75
C GLU A 359 23.75 -20.55 23.21
N ILE A 360 23.05 -19.57 22.62
CA ILE A 360 23.08 -19.28 21.19
C ILE A 360 24.46 -18.78 20.77
N ASP A 361 25.08 -17.88 21.52
CA ASP A 361 26.42 -17.36 21.23
C ASP A 361 27.49 -18.44 21.39
N GLU A 362 27.39 -19.28 22.42
CA GLU A 362 28.25 -20.46 22.58
C GLU A 362 28.07 -21.47 21.45
N ASN A 363 26.83 -21.72 21.02
CA ASN A 363 26.53 -22.59 19.88
C ASN A 363 27.00 -21.98 18.57
N LYS A 364 26.86 -20.67 18.38
CA LYS A 364 27.35 -19.92 17.22
C LYS A 364 28.87 -19.97 17.15
N MET A 365 29.57 -19.80 18.27
CA MET A 365 31.02 -19.94 18.37
C MET A 365 31.47 -21.37 18.05
N LYS A 366 30.76 -22.40 18.54
CA LYS A 366 31.01 -23.81 18.19
C LYS A 366 30.74 -24.08 16.71
N HIS A 367 29.62 -23.62 16.17
CA HIS A 367 29.26 -23.80 14.76
C HIS A 367 30.24 -23.08 13.85
N LEU A 368 30.63 -21.85 14.18
CA LEU A 368 31.63 -21.07 13.46
C LEU A 368 33.00 -21.74 13.51
N SER A 369 33.39 -22.31 14.66
CA SER A 369 34.61 -23.12 14.80
C SER A 369 34.57 -24.38 13.91
N ILE A 370 33.44 -25.09 13.88
CA ILE A 370 33.24 -26.27 13.01
C ILE A 370 33.24 -25.88 11.54
N LEU A 371 32.58 -24.78 11.16
CA LEU A 371 32.52 -24.29 9.78
C LEU A 371 33.86 -23.74 9.32
N LYS A 372 34.61 -23.02 10.16
CA LYS A 372 35.99 -22.61 9.85
C LYS A 372 36.90 -23.82 9.70
N LYS A 373 36.78 -24.82 10.58
CA LYS A 373 37.50 -26.08 10.45
C LYS A 373 37.16 -26.82 9.15
N HIS A 374 35.88 -26.91 8.78
CA HIS A 374 35.47 -27.50 7.50
C HIS A 374 35.96 -26.66 6.30
N LEU A 375 35.95 -25.33 6.40
CA LEU A 375 36.46 -24.44 5.36
C LEU A 375 37.98 -24.60 5.16
N ASP A 376 38.74 -24.72 6.25
CA ASP A 376 40.18 -24.98 6.23
C ASP A 376 40.52 -26.40 5.72
N GLU A 377 39.56 -27.32 5.80
CA GLU A 377 39.71 -28.72 5.39
C GLU A 377 39.30 -28.98 3.93
N ILE A 378 38.46 -28.14 3.30
CA ILE A 378 38.03 -28.29 1.89
C ILE A 378 39.21 -27.98 0.97
N LYS A 379 39.51 -28.92 0.07
CA LYS A 379 40.60 -28.79 -0.91
C LYS A 379 40.10 -28.72 -2.34
N TYR A 380 39.00 -29.41 -2.65
CA TYR A 380 38.50 -29.54 -4.02
C TYR A 380 36.99 -29.38 -4.08
N VAL A 381 36.53 -28.65 -5.09
CA VAL A 381 35.12 -28.37 -5.37
C VAL A 381 34.88 -28.62 -6.85
N VAL A 382 33.84 -29.39 -7.17
CA VAL A 382 33.44 -29.63 -8.55
C VAL A 382 31.92 -29.56 -8.67
N CYS A 383 31.45 -28.87 -9.71
CA CYS A 383 30.04 -28.63 -9.95
C CYS A 383 29.69 -29.12 -11.35
N LEU A 384 28.61 -29.88 -11.48
CA LEU A 384 28.06 -30.28 -12.78
C LEU A 384 27.01 -29.28 -13.28
N ASN A 385 26.18 -28.79 -12.37
CA ASN A 385 25.11 -27.81 -12.60
C ASN A 385 24.80 -27.05 -11.30
N GLU A 386 23.83 -26.14 -11.31
CA GLU A 386 23.41 -25.33 -10.15
C GLU A 386 22.67 -26.13 -9.05
N GLU A 387 22.58 -27.46 -9.15
CA GLU A 387 21.82 -28.28 -8.20
C GLU A 387 22.69 -29.22 -7.36
N GLU A 388 23.86 -29.64 -7.86
CA GLU A 388 24.76 -30.57 -7.17
C GLU A 388 26.22 -30.06 -7.11
N ILE A 389 26.63 -29.59 -5.93
CA ILE A 389 27.98 -29.10 -5.61
C ILE A 389 28.72 -30.15 -4.79
N TRP A 390 29.71 -30.81 -5.38
CA TRP A 390 30.52 -31.82 -4.69
C TRP A 390 31.79 -31.21 -4.12
N THR A 391 32.11 -31.60 -2.90
CA THR A 391 33.27 -31.09 -2.14
C THR A 391 34.04 -32.23 -1.50
N SER A 392 35.37 -32.14 -1.49
CA SER A 392 36.23 -33.02 -0.69
C SER A 392 37.35 -32.24 -0.01
N GLY A 393 37.93 -32.86 1.01
CA GLY A 393 38.90 -32.22 1.89
C GLY A 393 39.89 -33.20 2.49
N GLN A 394 40.50 -32.85 3.63
CA GLN A 394 41.47 -33.70 4.35
C GLN A 394 40.84 -34.91 5.07
N THR A 395 39.57 -35.22 4.79
CA THR A 395 38.82 -36.33 5.40
C THR A 395 38.41 -37.32 4.32
N PRO A 396 38.11 -38.58 4.65
CA PRO A 396 37.64 -39.57 3.66
C PRO A 396 36.23 -39.33 3.15
N ASP A 397 35.53 -38.31 3.65
CA ASP A 397 34.15 -38.01 3.29
C ASP A 397 34.12 -37.00 2.14
N ILE A 398 33.46 -37.37 1.04
CA ILE A 398 33.14 -36.53 -0.12
C ILE A 398 31.65 -36.16 -0.02
N LYS A 399 31.33 -34.87 -0.03
CA LYS A 399 29.99 -34.36 0.31
C LYS A 399 29.38 -33.58 -0.84
N CYS A 400 28.12 -33.87 -1.15
CA CYS A 400 27.30 -33.13 -2.11
C CYS A 400 26.36 -32.18 -1.39
N PHE A 401 26.32 -30.92 -1.82
CA PHE A 401 25.39 -29.90 -1.36
C PHE A 401 24.55 -29.39 -2.53
N ASN A 402 23.37 -28.86 -2.25
CA ASN A 402 22.64 -28.06 -3.25
C ASN A 402 23.02 -26.57 -3.13
N THR A 403 22.49 -25.73 -4.01
CA THR A 403 22.70 -24.26 -4.00
C THR A 403 22.25 -23.55 -2.72
N LEU A 404 21.40 -24.18 -1.92
CA LEU A 404 20.97 -23.68 -0.60
C LEU A 404 21.91 -24.11 0.55
N GLY A 405 22.99 -24.84 0.25
CA GLY A 405 23.95 -25.33 1.25
C GLY A 405 23.46 -26.55 2.04
N ILE A 406 22.38 -27.19 1.61
CA ILE A 406 21.82 -28.38 2.28
C ILE A 406 22.57 -29.62 1.80
N LEU A 407 23.13 -30.39 2.75
CA LEU A 407 23.83 -31.65 2.48
C LEU A 407 22.87 -32.69 1.87
N GLN A 408 23.13 -33.07 0.62
CA GLN A 408 22.36 -34.06 -0.12
C GLN A 408 22.91 -35.48 0.08
N LYS A 409 24.22 -35.66 -0.05
CA LYS A 409 24.87 -36.98 -0.03
C LYS A 409 26.26 -36.93 0.60
N THR A 410 26.65 -38.02 1.27
CA THR A 410 28.03 -38.24 1.75
C THR A 410 28.53 -39.58 1.23
N VAL A 411 29.64 -39.56 0.49
CA VAL A 411 30.34 -40.74 -0.03
C VAL A 411 31.66 -40.88 0.69
N LYS A 412 32.03 -42.09 1.12
CA LYS A 412 33.32 -42.35 1.77
C LYS A 412 34.27 -43.03 0.82
N THR A 413 35.52 -42.58 0.78
CA THR A 413 36.57 -43.24 0.01
C THR A 413 36.79 -44.68 0.50
N LYS A 414 37.15 -45.58 -0.42
CA LYS A 414 37.40 -46.99 -0.10
C LYS A 414 38.60 -47.19 0.82
N SER A 415 39.66 -46.40 0.66
CA SER A 415 40.85 -46.46 1.54
C SER A 415 40.61 -45.90 2.94
N ARG A 416 39.51 -45.17 3.15
CA ARG A 416 39.24 -44.34 4.34
C ARG A 416 40.27 -43.22 4.58
N GLU A 417 40.99 -42.82 3.54
CA GLU A 417 41.83 -41.62 3.52
C GLU A 417 41.21 -40.53 2.63
N SER A 418 41.69 -39.30 2.74
CA SER A 418 41.25 -38.22 1.83
C SER A 418 41.52 -38.56 0.36
N PRO A 419 40.58 -38.31 -0.56
CA PRO A 419 40.85 -38.46 -1.98
C PRO A 419 41.89 -37.42 -2.44
N ASN A 420 42.66 -37.75 -3.47
CA ASN A 420 43.64 -36.83 -4.02
C ASN A 420 42.97 -35.73 -4.86
N ASP A 421 41.90 -36.07 -5.57
CA ASP A 421 41.06 -35.17 -6.36
C ASP A 421 39.69 -35.81 -6.63
N ILE A 422 38.71 -34.98 -7.04
CA ILE A 422 37.36 -35.41 -7.41
C ILE A 422 36.94 -34.78 -8.73
N ALA A 423 36.17 -35.51 -9.54
CA ALA A 423 35.58 -35.02 -10.79
C ALA A 423 34.17 -35.60 -10.97
N VAL A 424 33.36 -35.01 -11.83
CA VAL A 424 31.98 -35.47 -12.08
C VAL A 424 31.75 -35.61 -13.58
N TYR A 425 31.14 -36.73 -13.98
CA TYR A 425 30.70 -36.97 -15.35
C TYR A 425 29.50 -36.10 -15.73
N SER A 426 29.30 -35.89 -17.04
CA SER A 426 28.10 -35.23 -17.56
C SER A 426 26.78 -35.91 -17.17
N ASP A 427 26.82 -37.19 -16.78
CA ASP A 427 25.68 -37.96 -16.29
C ASP A 427 25.46 -37.89 -14.77
N GLY A 428 26.22 -37.05 -14.04
CA GLY A 428 26.10 -36.89 -12.59
C GLY A 428 26.91 -37.88 -11.75
N ALA A 429 27.61 -38.85 -12.37
CA ALA A 429 28.41 -39.80 -11.62
C ALA A 429 29.70 -39.17 -11.07
N LEU A 430 29.91 -39.27 -9.75
CA LEU A 430 31.12 -38.80 -9.07
C LEU A 430 32.29 -39.76 -9.34
N VAL A 431 33.48 -39.22 -9.52
CA VAL A 431 34.74 -39.95 -9.64
C VAL A 431 35.75 -39.38 -8.65
N TYR A 432 36.53 -40.24 -8.01
CA TYR A 432 37.60 -39.80 -7.12
C TYR A 432 38.87 -40.64 -7.27
N SER A 433 40.02 -40.02 -7.07
CA SER A 433 41.33 -40.68 -7.05
C SER A 433 41.74 -41.02 -5.62
N ASP A 434 42.26 -42.23 -5.42
CA ASP A 434 42.64 -42.73 -4.11
C ASP A 434 44.14 -43.06 -4.11
N TRP A 435 44.92 -42.26 -3.37
CA TRP A 435 46.36 -42.40 -3.26
C TRP A 435 46.78 -43.78 -2.74
N LYS A 436 46.16 -44.21 -1.64
CA LYS A 436 46.61 -45.38 -0.87
C LYS A 436 46.33 -46.69 -1.59
N THR A 437 45.28 -46.71 -2.40
CA THR A 437 44.94 -47.87 -3.23
C THR A 437 45.45 -47.74 -4.66
N SER A 438 46.06 -46.62 -5.04
CA SER A 438 46.49 -46.30 -6.40
C SER A 438 45.39 -46.54 -7.44
N THR A 439 44.15 -46.17 -7.10
CA THR A 439 42.95 -46.53 -7.86
C THR A 439 42.06 -45.31 -8.10
N VAL A 440 41.42 -45.26 -9.26
CA VAL A 440 40.33 -44.30 -9.55
C VAL A 440 38.99 -45.03 -9.44
N TYR A 441 38.07 -44.48 -8.65
CA TYR A 441 36.76 -45.05 -8.40
C TYR A 441 35.64 -44.19 -8.97
N LYS A 442 34.61 -44.83 -9.54
CA LYS A 442 33.34 -44.21 -9.95
C LYS A 442 32.27 -44.49 -8.92
N VAL A 443 31.41 -43.52 -8.67
CA VAL A 443 30.29 -43.64 -7.75
C VAL A 443 29.01 -43.33 -8.52
N LYS A 444 28.14 -44.33 -8.63
CA LYS A 444 26.84 -44.22 -9.31
C LYS A 444 25.80 -44.99 -8.51
N ASN A 445 24.64 -44.38 -8.24
CA ASN A 445 23.55 -44.97 -7.46
C ASN A 445 24.00 -45.57 -6.10
N ASP A 446 24.84 -44.83 -5.36
CA ASP A 446 25.43 -45.23 -4.08
C ASP A 446 26.32 -46.48 -4.11
N GLN A 447 26.65 -46.99 -5.31
CA GLN A 447 27.64 -48.04 -5.52
C GLN A 447 28.96 -47.45 -5.99
N THR A 448 30.05 -47.90 -5.39
CA THR A 448 31.42 -47.49 -5.73
C THR A 448 32.12 -48.60 -6.48
N GLU A 449 32.50 -48.33 -7.72
CA GLU A 449 33.13 -49.25 -8.66
C GLU A 449 34.57 -48.82 -8.95
N GLU A 450 35.47 -49.80 -9.07
CA GLU A 450 36.86 -49.58 -9.48
C GLU A 450 36.92 -49.40 -11.00
N ILE A 451 37.37 -48.23 -11.46
CA ILE A 451 37.53 -47.94 -12.89
C ILE A 451 38.88 -48.47 -13.36
N ILE A 452 39.93 -48.14 -12.63
CA ILE A 452 41.31 -48.51 -12.96
C ILE A 452 42.19 -48.48 -11.71
N ARG A 453 43.02 -49.51 -11.56
CA ARG A 453 44.07 -49.60 -10.54
C ARG A 453 45.43 -49.57 -11.23
N LEU A 454 46.28 -48.66 -10.77
CA LEU A 454 47.57 -48.37 -11.37
C LEU A 454 48.67 -49.00 -10.51
N GLU A 455 49.50 -49.86 -11.10
CA GLU A 455 50.64 -50.47 -10.40
C GLU A 455 51.86 -49.56 -10.50
N GLY A 456 52.41 -49.12 -9.35
CA GLY A 456 53.60 -48.25 -9.29
C GLY A 456 53.35 -46.76 -9.54
N TRP A 457 52.16 -46.40 -10.03
CA TRP A 457 51.74 -45.02 -10.30
C TRP A 457 50.58 -44.64 -9.39
N THR A 458 50.57 -43.39 -8.93
CA THR A 458 49.50 -42.90 -8.07
C THR A 458 48.75 -41.74 -8.72
N PRO A 459 47.43 -41.87 -8.96
CA PRO A 459 46.65 -40.81 -9.59
C PRO A 459 46.50 -39.64 -8.60
N THR A 460 46.84 -38.43 -9.06
CA THR A 460 46.78 -37.20 -8.27
C THR A 460 45.56 -36.38 -8.67
N ASN A 461 45.60 -35.65 -9.79
CA ASN A 461 44.46 -34.85 -10.26
C ASN A 461 43.62 -35.58 -11.29
N LEU A 462 42.33 -35.24 -11.34
CA LEU A 462 41.35 -35.84 -12.25
C LEU A 462 40.58 -34.75 -13.00
N CYS A 463 40.33 -35.00 -14.28
CA CYS A 463 39.43 -34.20 -15.10
C CYS A 463 38.61 -35.13 -15.99
N VAL A 464 37.31 -34.86 -16.13
CA VAL A 464 36.46 -35.57 -17.09
C VAL A 464 36.33 -34.70 -18.33
N THR A 465 36.68 -35.24 -19.50
CA THR A 465 36.60 -34.53 -20.77
C THR A 465 35.15 -34.47 -21.27
N SER A 466 34.88 -33.59 -22.23
CA SER A 466 33.57 -33.51 -22.90
C SER A 466 33.17 -34.79 -23.66
N SER A 467 34.14 -35.66 -23.99
CA SER A 467 33.90 -36.99 -24.57
C SER A 467 33.52 -38.05 -23.53
N GLY A 468 33.65 -37.75 -22.23
CA GLY A 468 33.43 -38.72 -21.16
C GLY A 468 34.67 -39.57 -20.84
N ASP A 469 35.86 -39.14 -21.23
CA ASP A 469 37.13 -39.79 -20.87
C ASP A 469 37.71 -39.17 -19.59
N ILE A 470 38.53 -39.93 -18.85
CA ILE A 470 39.23 -39.43 -17.65
C ILE A 470 40.65 -39.05 -18.03
N LEU A 471 41.00 -37.78 -17.78
CA LEU A 471 42.37 -37.31 -17.79
C LEU A 471 42.88 -37.31 -16.35
N ALA A 472 43.94 -38.06 -16.06
CA ALA A 472 44.54 -38.15 -14.74
C ALA A 472 46.00 -37.70 -14.77
N SER A 473 46.41 -36.83 -13.85
CA SER A 473 47.84 -36.64 -13.56
C SER A 473 48.30 -37.75 -12.62
N MET A 474 49.55 -38.19 -12.79
CA MET A 474 50.09 -39.34 -12.08
C MET A 474 51.43 -39.00 -11.41
N TYR A 475 51.63 -39.51 -10.20
CA TYR A 475 52.87 -39.42 -9.44
C TYR A 475 53.55 -40.79 -9.37
N ILE A 476 54.87 -40.81 -9.53
CA ILE A 476 55.71 -42.01 -9.34
C ILE A 476 56.84 -41.67 -8.36
N ASP A 477 57.00 -42.50 -7.32
CA ASP A 477 58.02 -42.26 -6.30
C ASP A 477 59.36 -42.89 -6.72
N ASN A 478 60.24 -42.03 -7.23
CA ASN A 478 61.69 -42.20 -7.31
C ASN A 478 62.24 -43.57 -7.78
N CYS A 479 62.11 -43.85 -9.08
CA CYS A 479 62.76 -44.97 -9.79
C CYS A 479 64.30 -44.81 -9.92
N ASP A 480 65.03 -44.59 -8.83
CA ASP A 480 66.50 -44.38 -8.79
C ASP A 480 67.04 -43.20 -9.63
N LEU A 481 66.19 -42.27 -10.10
CA LEU A 481 66.57 -41.13 -10.95
C LEU A 481 67.04 -39.92 -10.13
N LYS A 482 68.27 -39.43 -10.34
CA LYS A 482 68.89 -38.37 -9.51
C LYS A 482 68.58 -36.94 -9.95
N SER A 483 68.13 -36.71 -11.19
CA SER A 483 67.64 -35.40 -11.66
C SER A 483 66.93 -35.52 -13.02
N PRO A 484 65.64 -35.90 -13.05
CA PRO A 484 64.87 -36.02 -14.29
C PRO A 484 64.59 -34.64 -14.91
N ALA A 485 64.89 -34.49 -16.19
CA ALA A 485 64.85 -33.22 -16.92
C ALA A 485 63.88 -33.21 -18.11
N ALA A 486 63.46 -34.39 -18.60
CA ALA A 486 62.51 -34.49 -19.71
C ALA A 486 61.71 -35.80 -19.66
N LEU A 487 60.46 -35.75 -20.11
CA LEU A 487 59.55 -36.89 -20.25
C LEU A 487 59.06 -36.96 -21.70
N CYS A 488 59.05 -38.15 -22.30
CA CYS A 488 58.59 -38.38 -23.67
C CYS A 488 57.82 -39.69 -23.76
N LEU A 489 56.65 -39.67 -24.41
CA LEU A 489 55.93 -40.87 -24.83
C LEU A 489 56.13 -41.04 -26.34
N ASN A 490 56.39 -42.26 -26.79
CA ASN A 490 56.32 -42.58 -28.22
C ASN A 490 54.93 -43.07 -28.62
N ASN A 491 54.71 -43.22 -29.92
CA ASN A 491 53.43 -43.66 -30.50
C ASN A 491 53.06 -45.12 -30.20
N ASP A 492 53.91 -45.84 -29.46
CA ASP A 492 53.70 -47.23 -29.04
C ASP A 492 53.52 -47.32 -27.50
N ASP A 493 53.13 -46.21 -26.85
CA ASP A 493 52.89 -46.08 -25.41
C ASP A 493 54.09 -46.38 -24.49
N ASN A 494 55.32 -46.32 -25.03
CA ASN A 494 56.52 -46.47 -24.22
C ASN A 494 56.91 -45.13 -23.59
N LEU A 495 57.12 -45.14 -22.27
CA LEU A 495 57.54 -43.98 -21.50
C LEU A 495 59.07 -43.87 -21.43
N PHE A 496 59.61 -42.73 -21.85
CA PHE A 496 61.03 -42.41 -21.75
C PHE A 496 61.26 -41.25 -20.76
N VAL A 497 62.17 -41.44 -19.82
CA VAL A 497 62.57 -40.42 -18.83
C VAL A 497 64.04 -40.06 -19.02
N GLY A 498 64.33 -38.79 -19.29
CA GLY A 498 65.69 -38.28 -19.47
C GLY A 498 66.28 -37.74 -18.16
N GLU A 499 67.46 -38.22 -17.76
CA GLU A 499 68.16 -37.81 -16.53
C GLU A 499 69.41 -36.97 -16.82
N HIS A 500 69.62 -35.90 -16.04
CA HIS A 500 70.65 -34.88 -16.31
C HIS A 500 72.09 -35.32 -16.00
N PHE A 501 72.31 -36.35 -15.17
CA PHE A 501 73.66 -36.72 -14.66
C PHE A 501 74.23 -38.05 -15.18
N SER A 502 73.40 -38.98 -15.65
CA SER A 502 73.81 -40.35 -16.00
C SER A 502 73.82 -40.63 -17.52
N GLY A 503 73.06 -39.88 -18.32
CA GLY A 503 73.03 -40.02 -19.78
C GLY A 503 72.45 -41.35 -20.30
N MET A 504 71.76 -42.14 -19.48
CA MET A 504 71.24 -43.46 -19.83
C MET A 504 69.70 -43.46 -19.88
N PHE A 505 69.12 -44.03 -20.93
CA PHE A 505 67.67 -44.28 -21.05
C PHE A 505 67.35 -45.67 -20.48
N ILE A 506 66.47 -45.76 -19.47
CA ILE A 506 66.01 -47.04 -18.90
C ILE A 506 64.64 -47.38 -19.51
N LEU A 507 64.49 -48.64 -19.94
CA LEU A 507 63.28 -49.21 -20.54
C LEU A 507 62.61 -50.12 -19.50
N GLU A 508 61.35 -49.87 -19.17
CA GLU A 508 60.53 -50.81 -18.41
C GLU A 508 59.40 -51.31 -19.30
N ASP A 509 59.47 -52.59 -19.67
CA ASP A 509 58.49 -53.27 -20.50
C ASP A 509 57.80 -54.33 -19.64
N ARG A 510 56.51 -54.15 -19.30
CA ARG A 510 55.63 -55.23 -18.84
C ARG A 510 54.12 -54.89 -18.87
N MET A 511 53.46 -55.67 -19.74
CA MET A 511 52.10 -56.24 -19.67
C MET A 511 50.94 -55.59 -20.47
N SER A 512 50.80 -56.09 -21.71
CA SER A 512 49.78 -57.08 -22.13
C SER A 512 48.28 -56.68 -22.07
N THR A 513 47.82 -56.11 -23.19
CA THR A 513 46.54 -56.34 -23.90
C THR A 513 45.27 -56.58 -23.06
N THR A 514 44.41 -55.56 -22.94
CA THR A 514 43.15 -55.50 -23.72
C THR A 514 42.56 -54.06 -23.77
N HIS A 515 42.31 -53.59 -25.01
CA HIS A 515 41.51 -52.42 -25.43
C HIS A 515 42.09 -50.99 -25.26
N VAL A 516 41.73 -50.16 -26.26
CA VAL A 516 41.96 -48.70 -26.45
C VAL A 516 43.33 -48.39 -27.08
N VAL A 517 43.47 -48.09 -28.38
CA VAL A 517 43.01 -46.98 -29.25
C VAL A 517 43.75 -45.66 -28.99
N ALA A 518 44.70 -45.31 -29.87
CA ALA A 518 45.09 -43.93 -30.16
C ALA A 518 45.49 -43.75 -31.65
N PHE A 519 44.68 -42.94 -32.33
CA PHE A 519 44.96 -42.05 -33.48
C PHE A 519 45.70 -42.56 -34.73
N CYS A 520 44.93 -42.76 -35.80
CA CYS A 520 45.12 -42.05 -37.08
C CYS A 520 43.80 -42.04 -37.86
N LEU A 521 43.09 -40.90 -37.77
CA LEU A 521 41.81 -40.63 -38.43
C LEU A 521 42.00 -40.38 -39.93
N VAL A 522 41.56 -41.32 -40.76
CA VAL A 522 40.90 -41.02 -42.04
C VAL A 522 39.67 -41.93 -42.18
N ALA A 523 38.57 -41.28 -42.55
CA ALA A 523 37.37 -41.78 -43.23
C ALA A 523 36.11 -42.17 -42.41
N VAL A 524 35.11 -41.29 -42.57
CA VAL A 524 33.70 -41.55 -42.94
C VAL A 524 32.76 -42.10 -41.87
N GLY A 525 31.75 -41.29 -41.53
CA GLY A 525 30.49 -41.80 -40.97
C GLY A 525 29.66 -40.79 -40.18
N VAL A 526 28.97 -39.88 -40.90
CA VAL A 526 27.60 -39.38 -40.66
C VAL A 526 27.21 -38.93 -39.24
N PHE A 527 26.86 -37.64 -39.04
CA PHE A 527 25.67 -37.11 -38.32
C PHE A 527 25.75 -35.56 -38.26
N PRO A 528 24.62 -34.87 -38.00
CA PRO A 528 23.94 -33.96 -38.92
C PRO A 528 24.61 -32.59 -39.15
N THR A 529 24.37 -32.06 -40.34
CA THR A 529 24.69 -30.72 -40.82
C THR A 529 23.86 -29.64 -40.13
N THR A 530 24.50 -28.60 -39.60
CA THR A 530 23.95 -27.24 -39.61
C THR A 530 25.03 -26.32 -40.18
N ASP A 531 25.02 -26.13 -41.49
CA ASP A 531 25.64 -24.95 -42.10
C ASP A 531 24.91 -23.73 -41.54
N ALA A 532 25.49 -23.08 -40.53
CA ALA A 532 25.04 -21.74 -40.16
C ALA A 532 25.44 -20.82 -41.33
N ALA A 533 24.44 -20.41 -42.12
CA ALA A 533 24.66 -19.39 -43.14
C ALA A 533 25.26 -18.14 -42.46
N PRO A 534 26.31 -17.51 -43.02
CA PRO A 534 26.84 -16.28 -42.46
C PRO A 534 25.74 -15.23 -42.42
N GLU A 535 25.68 -14.46 -41.33
CA GLU A 535 24.72 -13.37 -41.24
C GLU A 535 24.92 -12.39 -42.41
N PRO A 536 23.82 -11.94 -43.05
CA PRO A 536 23.91 -10.96 -44.13
C PRO A 536 24.53 -9.66 -43.62
N LEU A 537 25.23 -8.95 -44.51
CA LEU A 537 25.79 -7.64 -44.20
C LEU A 537 24.65 -6.68 -43.81
N HIS A 538 24.60 -6.28 -42.54
CA HIS A 538 23.60 -5.39 -41.99
C HIS A 538 23.99 -3.94 -42.25
N ILE A 539 23.29 -3.30 -43.18
CA ILE A 539 23.49 -1.89 -43.53
C ILE A 539 22.96 -1.01 -42.39
N LYS A 540 23.85 -0.26 -41.73
CA LYS A 540 23.48 0.77 -40.74
C LYS A 540 23.02 2.05 -41.42
N ASN A 541 23.74 2.47 -42.45
CA ASN A 541 23.47 3.71 -43.16
C ASN A 541 24.03 3.64 -44.59
N GLN A 542 23.34 4.27 -45.55
CA GLN A 542 23.75 4.33 -46.95
C GLN A 542 23.64 5.76 -47.48
N TRP A 543 24.63 6.21 -48.25
CA TRP A 543 24.65 7.51 -48.90
C TRP A 543 25.22 7.40 -50.32
N ASN A 544 25.02 8.43 -51.14
CA ASN A 544 25.28 8.38 -52.59
C ASN A 544 26.68 7.92 -53.02
N THR A 545 27.65 7.97 -52.12
CA THR A 545 29.06 7.64 -52.35
C THR A 545 29.63 6.70 -51.28
N GLY A 546 28.80 6.02 -50.47
CA GLY A 546 29.31 5.11 -49.45
C GLY A 546 28.24 4.41 -48.60
N LEU A 547 28.71 3.47 -47.80
CA LEU A 547 27.89 2.57 -46.99
C LEU A 547 28.58 2.33 -45.65
N ASP A 548 27.82 2.38 -44.57
CA ASP A 548 28.21 1.93 -43.23
C ASP A 548 27.39 0.68 -42.90
N ALA A 549 28.07 -0.41 -42.61
CA ALA A 549 27.47 -1.72 -42.39
C ALA A 549 28.25 -2.55 -41.39
N TYR A 550 27.67 -3.65 -40.93
CA TYR A 550 28.34 -4.60 -40.06
C TYR A 550 27.86 -6.02 -40.36
N PHE A 551 28.63 -7.02 -39.95
CA PHE A 551 28.15 -8.40 -39.91
C PHE A 551 28.53 -9.02 -38.57
N LEU A 552 27.74 -9.97 -38.09
CA LEU A 552 28.07 -10.72 -36.90
C LEU A 552 28.80 -12.00 -37.27
N VAL A 553 29.80 -12.33 -36.45
CA VAL A 553 30.52 -13.58 -36.52
C VAL A 553 29.77 -14.58 -35.63
N PRO A 554 29.41 -15.76 -36.15
CA PRO A 554 28.74 -16.80 -35.38
C PRO A 554 29.44 -17.09 -34.05
N PRO A 555 28.72 -17.31 -32.94
CA PRO A 555 29.31 -17.59 -31.63
C PRO A 555 30.29 -18.77 -31.63
N SER A 556 30.08 -19.74 -32.54
CA SER A 556 30.96 -20.90 -32.75
C SER A 556 32.33 -20.56 -33.33
N LEU A 557 32.53 -19.35 -33.86
CA LEU A 557 33.78 -18.88 -34.46
C LEU A 557 34.51 -17.84 -33.60
N VAL A 558 33.89 -17.39 -32.50
CA VAL A 558 34.47 -16.43 -31.56
C VAL A 558 35.59 -17.12 -30.76
N GLY A 559 36.84 -16.67 -30.92
CA GLY A 559 38.03 -17.24 -30.25
C GLY A 559 38.77 -18.36 -31.02
N HIS A 560 38.37 -18.66 -32.26
CA HIS A 560 38.94 -19.77 -33.05
C HIS A 560 39.63 -19.37 -34.37
N GLY A 561 39.81 -18.07 -34.64
CA GLY A 561 40.42 -17.55 -35.88
C GLY A 561 39.56 -17.78 -37.14
N TRP A 562 39.10 -16.72 -37.78
CA TRP A 562 38.19 -16.81 -38.94
C TRP A 562 38.59 -15.85 -40.05
N THR A 563 38.16 -16.12 -41.28
CA THR A 563 38.34 -15.20 -42.41
C THR A 563 36.97 -14.85 -43.02
N ALA A 564 36.74 -13.58 -43.32
CA ALA A 564 35.54 -13.14 -44.02
C ALA A 564 35.91 -12.42 -45.31
N THR A 565 35.16 -12.68 -46.38
CA THR A 565 35.31 -12.02 -47.67
C THR A 565 34.15 -11.05 -47.86
N ILE A 566 34.47 -9.78 -48.05
CA ILE A 566 33.51 -8.73 -48.38
C ILE A 566 33.62 -8.48 -49.88
N THR A 567 32.53 -8.69 -50.61
CA THR A 567 32.46 -8.45 -52.05
C THR A 567 31.46 -7.35 -52.32
N CYS A 568 31.91 -6.29 -52.98
CA CYS A 568 31.06 -5.23 -53.47
C CYS A 568 30.91 -5.34 -55.00
N ASP A 569 29.76 -4.95 -55.52
CA ASP A 569 29.47 -4.92 -56.96
C ASP A 569 30.32 -3.91 -57.74
N ARG A 570 31.04 -3.03 -57.04
CA ARG A 570 31.84 -1.93 -57.59
C ARG A 570 33.15 -1.73 -56.85
N ALA A 571 34.09 -1.05 -57.52
CA ALA A 571 35.40 -0.71 -56.97
C ALA A 571 35.29 0.31 -55.83
N ILE A 572 35.80 -0.07 -54.66
CA ILE A 572 35.86 0.74 -53.45
C ILE A 572 37.18 1.54 -53.42
N ASP A 573 37.08 2.84 -53.21
CA ASP A 573 38.27 3.72 -53.20
C ASP A 573 38.88 3.85 -51.80
N GLN A 574 38.05 3.81 -50.75
CA GLN A 574 38.47 3.82 -49.35
C GLN A 574 37.58 2.90 -48.50
N PHE A 575 38.18 2.22 -47.53
CA PHE A 575 37.48 1.37 -46.57
C PHE A 575 38.06 1.54 -45.17
N GLU A 576 37.20 1.45 -44.16
CA GLU A 576 37.56 1.40 -42.74
C GLU A 576 36.89 0.17 -42.12
N ILE A 577 37.65 -0.60 -41.35
CA ILE A 577 37.18 -1.86 -40.74
C ILE A 577 37.61 -1.87 -39.29
N TRP A 578 36.68 -2.23 -38.40
CA TRP A 578 36.92 -2.35 -36.96
C TRP A 578 36.52 -3.73 -36.46
N GLY A 579 37.31 -4.28 -35.54
CA GLY A 579 37.13 -5.64 -35.02
C GLY A 579 37.73 -6.74 -35.91
N ALA A 580 38.47 -6.38 -36.97
CA ALA A 580 39.20 -7.31 -37.84
C ALA A 580 40.33 -6.58 -38.60
N ILE A 581 41.28 -7.33 -39.16
CA ILE A 581 42.42 -6.84 -39.94
C ILE A 581 42.27 -7.30 -41.40
N VAL A 582 42.57 -6.42 -42.37
CA VAL A 582 42.53 -6.78 -43.80
C VAL A 582 43.78 -7.56 -44.19
N THR A 583 43.59 -8.80 -44.66
CA THR A 583 44.70 -9.72 -44.98
C THR A 583 45.00 -9.81 -46.48
N SER A 584 44.01 -9.59 -47.37
CA SER A 584 44.27 -9.45 -48.80
C SER A 584 43.18 -8.67 -49.55
N ILE A 585 43.57 -8.01 -50.65
CA ILE A 585 42.66 -7.36 -51.59
C ILE A 585 42.85 -8.06 -52.94
N LYS A 586 41.85 -8.79 -53.42
CA LYS A 586 41.96 -9.56 -54.67
C LYS A 586 41.29 -8.80 -55.82
N SER A 587 42.04 -8.59 -56.91
CA SER A 587 41.61 -7.99 -58.18
C SER A 587 40.77 -6.71 -58.06
N GLY A 588 41.44 -5.55 -58.00
CA GLY A 588 40.84 -4.25 -58.33
C GLY A 588 39.65 -3.84 -57.45
N ARG A 589 39.95 -3.48 -56.19
CA ARG A 589 39.13 -2.65 -55.30
C ARG A 589 37.74 -3.19 -54.87
N SER A 590 37.28 -4.35 -55.32
CA SER A 590 35.89 -4.80 -55.09
C SER A 590 35.75 -6.00 -54.15
N ILE A 591 36.87 -6.63 -53.75
CA ILE A 591 36.89 -7.81 -52.87
C ILE A 591 37.94 -7.61 -51.76
N LEU A 592 37.51 -7.63 -50.50
CA LEU A 592 38.32 -7.46 -49.29
C LEU A 592 38.27 -8.75 -48.45
N VAL A 593 39.42 -9.26 -48.01
CA VAL A 593 39.48 -10.40 -47.09
C VAL A 593 39.96 -9.91 -45.73
N VAL A 594 39.19 -10.19 -44.68
CA VAL A 594 39.45 -9.73 -43.30
C VAL A 594 39.51 -10.88 -42.30
N GLN A 595 40.34 -10.76 -41.27
CA GLN A 595 40.64 -11.79 -40.28
C GLN A 595 40.72 -11.19 -38.86
N ASN A 596 40.31 -11.95 -37.84
CA ASN A 596 40.53 -11.60 -36.44
C ASN A 596 41.89 -12.10 -35.95
N ASP A 597 42.73 -11.21 -35.41
CA ASP A 597 43.89 -11.56 -34.60
C ASP A 597 43.49 -11.34 -33.13
N ASP A 598 43.67 -12.36 -32.28
CA ASP A 598 43.18 -12.48 -30.90
C ASP A 598 43.77 -11.48 -29.88
N VAL A 599 43.81 -10.18 -30.19
CA VAL A 599 44.27 -9.13 -29.27
C VAL A 599 43.27 -7.99 -29.24
N VAL A 600 42.31 -8.08 -28.31
CA VAL A 600 41.52 -6.92 -27.86
C VAL A 600 42.51 -5.93 -27.24
N THR A 601 42.82 -4.85 -27.97
CA THR A 601 43.55 -3.73 -27.38
C THR A 601 42.61 -2.95 -26.47
N SER A 602 43.08 -2.65 -25.26
CA SER A 602 42.31 -1.96 -24.22
C SER A 602 41.75 -0.64 -24.73
N GLY A 603 40.43 -0.50 -24.76
CA GLY A 603 39.74 0.75 -25.10
C GLY A 603 38.56 0.62 -26.06
N ASP A 604 38.31 -0.56 -26.64
CA ASP A 604 37.15 -0.79 -27.49
C ASP A 604 35.94 -1.31 -26.68
N THR A 605 34.80 -0.62 -26.77
CA THR A 605 33.56 -0.93 -26.03
C THR A 605 32.57 -1.79 -26.82
N ARG A 606 32.98 -2.26 -28.01
CA ARG A 606 32.14 -3.04 -28.93
C ARG A 606 32.19 -4.54 -28.64
N PRO A 607 31.11 -5.30 -28.90
CA PRO A 607 31.05 -6.73 -28.60
C PRO A 607 32.00 -7.54 -29.51
N PRO A 608 32.64 -8.61 -29.00
CA PRO A 608 33.73 -9.33 -29.68
C PRO A 608 33.28 -10.16 -30.90
N ASN A 609 31.98 -10.27 -31.15
CA ASN A 609 31.38 -11.01 -32.25
C ASN A 609 30.89 -10.11 -33.41
N ARG A 610 31.25 -8.82 -33.43
CA ARG A 610 30.78 -7.86 -34.45
C ARG A 610 31.95 -7.22 -35.20
N VAL A 611 31.85 -7.20 -36.53
CA VAL A 611 32.81 -6.51 -37.42
C VAL A 611 32.08 -5.37 -38.13
N ASP A 612 32.54 -4.15 -37.90
CA ASP A 612 31.99 -2.95 -38.54
C ASP A 612 32.83 -2.57 -39.76
N ILE A 613 32.15 -2.17 -40.85
CA ILE A 613 32.76 -1.80 -42.13
C ILE A 613 32.14 -0.50 -42.64
N VAL A 614 33.00 0.44 -43.04
CA VAL A 614 32.60 1.62 -43.80
C VAL A 614 33.33 1.61 -45.14
N VAL A 615 32.58 1.78 -46.23
CA VAL A 615 33.13 1.87 -47.60
C VAL A 615 32.76 3.21 -48.24
N ARG A 616 33.71 3.80 -48.95
CA ARG A 616 33.55 5.09 -49.66
C ARG A 616 34.04 4.98 -51.10
N MET A 617 33.30 5.59 -52.02
CA MET A 617 33.56 5.68 -53.45
C MET A 617 33.73 7.15 -53.87
N MET A 618 34.62 7.42 -54.82
CA MET A 618 34.92 8.78 -55.29
C MET A 618 34.06 9.24 -56.48
N THR A 619 33.17 8.39 -57.01
CA THR A 619 32.31 8.75 -58.15
C THR A 619 30.84 8.87 -57.73
N GLU A 620 30.16 9.90 -58.25
CA GLU A 620 28.82 10.26 -57.82
C GLU A 620 27.72 9.35 -58.42
N ASN A 621 26.72 9.06 -57.59
CA ASN A 621 25.41 8.49 -57.92
C ASN A 621 25.33 7.01 -58.26
N ASN A 622 25.89 6.13 -57.42
CA ASN A 622 25.39 4.75 -57.25
C ASN A 622 25.91 4.13 -55.94
N ILE A 623 25.00 3.70 -55.06
CA ILE A 623 25.31 3.06 -53.77
C ILE A 623 25.93 1.67 -54.04
N PRO A 624 27.14 1.35 -53.55
CA PRO A 624 27.73 0.02 -53.72
C PRO A 624 26.92 -1.03 -52.96
N GLN A 625 26.62 -2.14 -53.62
CA GLN A 625 25.98 -3.31 -53.01
C GLN A 625 27.08 -4.26 -52.56
N CYS A 626 27.25 -4.39 -51.24
CA CYS A 626 28.28 -5.21 -50.62
C CYS A 626 27.65 -6.38 -49.86
N ASN A 627 28.25 -7.55 -50.00
CA ASN A 627 27.89 -8.77 -49.28
C ASN A 627 29.10 -9.31 -48.54
N SER A 628 28.89 -9.92 -47.38
CA SER A 628 29.92 -10.58 -46.58
C SER A 628 29.69 -12.07 -46.52
N GLU A 629 30.74 -12.85 -46.75
CA GLU A 629 30.76 -14.30 -46.52
C GLU A 629 31.87 -14.61 -45.51
N ALA A 630 31.49 -15.12 -44.33
CA ALA A 630 32.44 -15.61 -43.33
C ALA A 630 32.66 -17.11 -43.54
N THR A 631 33.92 -17.55 -43.53
CA THR A 631 34.26 -18.97 -43.63
C THR A 631 35.28 -19.31 -42.55
N ALA A 632 35.03 -20.40 -41.82
CA ALA A 632 36.10 -21.06 -41.08
C ALA A 632 37.14 -21.53 -42.12
N MET A 633 38.44 -21.35 -41.88
CA MET A 633 39.45 -21.78 -42.84
C MET A 633 39.47 -23.31 -43.01
N PHE A 634 38.66 -23.88 -43.91
CA PHE A 634 38.81 -25.25 -44.43
C PHE A 634 38.35 -25.39 -45.89
N ASN A 635 39.06 -26.23 -46.64
CA ASN A 635 39.16 -26.27 -48.10
C ASN A 635 37.95 -26.89 -48.85
N GLY A 636 37.26 -26.09 -49.68
CA GLY A 636 37.02 -26.40 -51.11
C GLY A 636 35.77 -27.16 -51.59
N ARG A 637 34.95 -26.43 -52.38
CA ARG A 637 34.04 -26.80 -53.50
C ARG A 637 32.54 -27.12 -53.27
N THR A 638 31.76 -26.45 -54.12
CA THR A 638 30.29 -26.32 -54.25
C THR A 638 29.62 -27.39 -55.13
N THR A 639 28.34 -27.73 -54.86
CA THR A 639 27.34 -28.16 -55.86
C THR A 639 25.89 -27.96 -55.36
N SER A 640 24.95 -27.80 -56.30
CA SER A 640 23.57 -27.28 -56.14
C SER A 640 22.45 -28.29 -56.44
N LEU A 641 21.20 -27.91 -56.08
CA LEU A 641 19.83 -28.34 -56.53
C LEU A 641 19.08 -29.34 -55.62
N PRO A 642 17.72 -29.43 -55.66
CA PRO A 642 16.68 -28.54 -56.18
C PRO A 642 15.50 -28.26 -55.20
N THR A 643 14.69 -27.30 -55.64
CA THR A 643 13.43 -26.75 -55.10
C THR A 643 12.24 -27.71 -55.08
N SER A 644 11.47 -27.67 -53.98
CA SER A 644 10.01 -27.45 -53.88
C SER A 644 9.32 -28.33 -52.82
N LEU A 645 8.60 -27.68 -51.89
CA LEU A 645 7.57 -28.27 -51.04
C LEU A 645 6.33 -27.36 -51.03
N PRO A 646 5.12 -27.93 -50.85
CA PRO A 646 3.86 -27.29 -51.14
C PRO A 646 3.44 -26.29 -50.07
N THR A 647 2.75 -25.26 -50.53
CA THR A 647 2.18 -24.17 -49.74
C THR A 647 0.93 -24.65 -49.01
N MET A 648 0.92 -24.59 -47.66
CA MET A 648 -0.33 -24.49 -46.90
C MET A 648 -0.47 -23.05 -46.39
N THR A 649 -1.44 -22.35 -46.94
CA THR A 649 -1.90 -21.05 -46.48
C THR A 649 -2.78 -21.23 -45.25
N VAL A 650 -2.33 -20.74 -44.08
CA VAL A 650 -3.21 -20.40 -42.96
C VAL A 650 -3.37 -18.88 -42.98
N SER A 651 -4.61 -18.41 -43.15
CA SER A 651 -4.95 -17.00 -42.97
C SER A 651 -5.28 -16.77 -41.50
N GLU A 652 -4.43 -16.06 -40.76
CA GLU A 652 -4.79 -15.49 -39.45
C GLU A 652 -5.06 -14.00 -39.62
N THR A 653 -6.32 -13.61 -39.40
CA THR A 653 -6.73 -12.22 -39.20
C THR A 653 -6.19 -11.72 -37.85
N PRO A 654 -5.69 -10.47 -37.75
CA PRO A 654 -5.26 -9.87 -36.47
C PRO A 654 -6.38 -9.92 -35.42
N GLN A 655 -6.03 -10.26 -34.17
CA GLN A 655 -6.98 -10.27 -33.05
C GLN A 655 -7.20 -8.84 -32.53
N ASP A 656 -8.44 -8.37 -32.54
CA ASP A 656 -8.81 -7.09 -31.92
C ASP A 656 -8.94 -7.27 -30.39
N PHE A 657 -8.09 -6.60 -29.62
CA PHE A 657 -8.13 -6.64 -28.15
C PHE A 657 -9.18 -5.66 -27.60
N ASN A 658 -10.05 -6.16 -26.73
CA ASN A 658 -11.03 -5.37 -25.99
C ASN A 658 -10.41 -4.72 -24.74
N TYR A 659 -9.84 -3.52 -24.87
CA TYR A 659 -9.23 -2.82 -23.71
C TYR A 659 -10.23 -2.39 -22.64
N SER A 660 -11.50 -2.16 -23.01
CA SER A 660 -12.55 -1.80 -22.05
C SER A 660 -12.86 -2.96 -21.09
N GLU A 661 -12.87 -4.19 -21.58
CA GLU A 661 -13.03 -5.39 -20.76
C GLU A 661 -11.82 -5.62 -19.86
N ALA A 662 -10.60 -5.51 -20.42
CA ALA A 662 -9.36 -5.61 -19.64
C ALA A 662 -9.30 -4.57 -18.51
N LEU A 663 -9.72 -3.32 -18.79
CA LEU A 663 -9.80 -2.24 -17.80
C LEU A 663 -10.79 -2.57 -16.67
N SER A 664 -11.98 -3.05 -17.04
CA SER A 664 -13.02 -3.43 -16.08
C SER A 664 -12.57 -4.58 -15.17
N LEU A 665 -11.87 -5.57 -15.74
CA LEU A 665 -11.28 -6.66 -14.97
C LEU A 665 -10.19 -6.15 -14.03
N SER A 666 -9.31 -5.26 -14.47
CA SER A 666 -8.23 -4.74 -13.61
C SER A 666 -8.77 -3.97 -12.40
N ILE A 667 -9.86 -3.21 -12.55
CA ILE A 667 -10.52 -2.53 -11.42
C ILE A 667 -11.02 -3.57 -10.39
N LEU A 668 -11.63 -4.65 -10.89
CA LEU A 668 -12.15 -5.74 -10.06
C LEU A 668 -11.05 -6.45 -9.23
N PHE A 669 -9.82 -6.51 -9.74
CA PHE A 669 -8.70 -7.09 -9.00
C PHE A 669 -8.41 -6.34 -7.68
N PHE A 670 -8.48 -5.01 -7.68
CA PHE A 670 -8.26 -4.25 -6.45
C PHE A 670 -9.37 -4.47 -5.40
N ASP A 671 -10.58 -4.83 -5.83
CA ASP A 671 -11.65 -5.26 -4.91
C ASP A 671 -11.31 -6.58 -4.22
N VAL A 672 -10.62 -7.48 -4.93
CA VAL A 672 -10.08 -8.71 -4.36
C VAL A 672 -8.99 -8.45 -3.34
N GLN A 673 -8.29 -7.32 -3.42
CA GLN A 673 -7.23 -6.97 -2.48
C GLN A 673 -7.74 -6.22 -1.24
N ARG A 674 -9.02 -5.82 -1.16
CA ARG A 674 -9.55 -5.04 -0.01
C ARG A 674 -9.38 -5.77 1.32
N SER A 675 -8.77 -5.11 2.31
CA SER A 675 -8.74 -5.51 3.72
C SER A 675 -9.76 -4.69 4.51
N GLY A 676 -10.17 -5.14 5.70
CA GLY A 676 -11.14 -4.49 6.57
C GLY A 676 -12.57 -5.00 6.39
N VAL A 677 -13.54 -4.19 6.79
CA VAL A 677 -14.97 -4.46 6.62
C VAL A 677 -15.37 -4.13 5.18
N LEU A 678 -15.78 -5.14 4.42
CA LEU A 678 -16.16 -4.98 3.02
C LEU A 678 -17.56 -4.34 2.92
N PRO A 679 -17.81 -3.53 1.88
CA PRO A 679 -19.11 -2.89 1.73
C PRO A 679 -20.17 -3.92 1.31
N ALA A 680 -21.44 -3.67 1.64
CA ALA A 680 -22.53 -4.59 1.34
C ALA A 680 -22.71 -4.89 -0.17
N ASN A 681 -22.22 -4.00 -1.04
CA ASN A 681 -22.20 -4.15 -2.49
C ASN A 681 -20.84 -4.65 -3.04
N ASN A 682 -20.00 -5.28 -2.22
CA ASN A 682 -18.73 -5.87 -2.64
C ASN A 682 -18.93 -6.79 -3.86
N PRO A 683 -18.23 -6.54 -5.00
CA PRO A 683 -18.42 -7.32 -6.22
C PRO A 683 -17.72 -8.69 -6.18
N ILE A 684 -16.93 -8.99 -5.14
CA ILE A 684 -16.19 -10.26 -4.99
C ILE A 684 -16.90 -11.18 -3.98
N PRO A 685 -17.77 -12.10 -4.41
CA PRO A 685 -18.65 -12.85 -3.50
C PRO A 685 -17.94 -13.83 -2.57
N TRP A 686 -16.69 -14.20 -2.89
CA TRP A 686 -15.88 -15.14 -2.10
C TRP A 686 -14.93 -14.44 -1.11
N ARG A 687 -14.87 -13.11 -1.13
CA ARG A 687 -14.17 -12.29 -0.12
C ARG A 687 -15.13 -11.84 0.96
N ASN A 688 -14.68 -11.82 2.21
CA ASN A 688 -15.45 -11.37 3.38
C ASN A 688 -14.59 -10.45 4.25
N ASP A 689 -15.21 -9.91 5.32
CA ASP A 689 -14.55 -9.04 6.29
C ASP A 689 -13.31 -9.70 6.89
N SER A 690 -12.16 -9.02 6.80
CA SER A 690 -10.88 -9.53 7.27
C SER A 690 -10.03 -8.43 7.90
N ALA A 691 -9.14 -8.80 8.83
CA ALA A 691 -8.26 -7.84 9.51
C ALA A 691 -9.01 -6.60 10.05
N VAL A 692 -10.23 -6.83 10.55
CA VAL A 692 -11.12 -5.78 11.08
C VAL A 692 -10.57 -5.14 12.36
N ASP A 693 -9.67 -5.86 13.04
CA ASP A 693 -8.99 -5.42 14.27
C ASP A 693 -7.58 -4.88 14.00
N ASP A 694 -7.20 -4.58 12.75
CA ASP A 694 -5.92 -3.90 12.48
C ASP A 694 -5.90 -2.55 13.22
N HIS A 695 -4.98 -2.37 14.16
CA HIS A 695 -4.91 -1.17 14.99
C HIS A 695 -3.48 -0.72 15.32
N GLY A 696 -3.31 0.56 15.63
CA GLY A 696 -2.07 1.14 16.16
C GLY A 696 -1.86 0.83 17.64
N ASP A 697 -0.66 1.10 18.16
CA ASP A 697 -0.29 0.81 19.56
C ASP A 697 -1.24 1.42 20.61
N ASN A 698 -1.95 2.51 20.29
CA ASN A 698 -2.90 3.16 21.20
C ASN A 698 -4.37 2.92 20.80
N GLY A 699 -4.64 1.93 19.94
CA GLY A 699 -5.97 1.58 19.48
C GLY A 699 -6.48 2.45 18.32
N GLU A 700 -5.60 3.13 17.60
CA GLU A 700 -5.93 3.81 16.35
C GLU A 700 -6.50 2.79 15.34
N ASP A 701 -7.65 3.07 14.72
CA ASP A 701 -8.21 2.19 13.70
C ASP A 701 -7.36 2.21 12.43
N LEU A 702 -6.78 1.07 12.07
CA LEU A 702 -6.02 0.87 10.86
C LEU A 702 -6.68 -0.19 9.95
N SER A 703 -7.94 -0.54 10.17
CA SER A 703 -8.70 -1.40 9.25
C SER A 703 -8.91 -0.71 7.88
N GLY A 704 -9.03 -1.49 6.82
CA GLY A 704 -9.14 -0.98 5.44
C GLY A 704 -7.86 -1.19 4.62
N GLY A 705 -7.76 -0.48 3.51
CA GLY A 705 -6.61 -0.54 2.59
C GLY A 705 -6.59 -1.83 1.77
N TRP A 706 -5.51 -2.03 1.02
CA TRP A 706 -5.31 -3.24 0.22
C TRP A 706 -4.27 -4.16 0.84
N TYR A 707 -4.51 -5.46 0.78
CA TYR A 707 -3.43 -6.43 0.84
C TYR A 707 -2.51 -6.27 -0.37
N ASN A 708 -1.22 -6.38 -0.13
CA ASN A 708 -0.20 -6.01 -1.10
C ASN A 708 -0.19 -6.92 -2.34
N ALA A 709 -0.13 -8.24 -2.12
CA ALA A 709 0.08 -9.24 -3.17
C ALA A 709 -0.73 -10.51 -2.89
N GLY A 710 -0.07 -11.67 -2.95
CA GLY A 710 -0.62 -12.96 -2.54
C GLY A 710 -0.77 -13.14 -1.03
N ASP A 711 -0.27 -12.17 -0.25
CA ASP A 711 -0.18 -12.12 1.21
C ASP A 711 -1.24 -11.22 1.82
N HIS A 712 -1.26 -11.13 3.16
CA HIS A 712 -2.20 -10.28 3.89
C HIS A 712 -1.48 -9.07 4.52
N MET A 713 -0.29 -8.76 4.05
CA MET A 713 0.50 -7.59 4.44
C MET A 713 -0.09 -6.32 3.84
N LYS A 714 -0.09 -5.23 4.62
CA LYS A 714 -0.37 -3.88 4.14
C LYS A 714 0.92 -3.09 4.14
N PHE A 715 1.66 -3.15 3.03
CA PHE A 715 2.85 -2.34 2.80
C PHE A 715 2.44 -1.02 2.14
N ASN A 716 2.61 0.11 2.84
CA ASN A 716 2.06 1.36 2.33
C ASN A 716 2.83 1.95 1.15
N LEU A 717 4.13 1.70 0.99
CA LEU A 717 4.90 2.23 -0.15
C LEU A 717 4.35 1.73 -1.51
N PRO A 718 4.27 0.41 -1.76
CA PRO A 718 3.66 -0.09 -3.00
C PRO A 718 2.16 0.18 -3.09
N MET A 719 1.43 0.22 -1.97
CA MET A 719 0.00 0.58 -1.98
C MET A 719 -0.22 2.03 -2.40
N ALA A 720 0.54 2.97 -1.84
CA ALA A 720 0.49 4.39 -2.17
C ALA A 720 0.91 4.63 -3.61
N SER A 721 2.00 3.98 -4.05
CA SER A 721 2.41 4.01 -5.46
C SER A 721 1.30 3.51 -6.38
N SER A 722 0.61 2.44 -6.00
CA SER A 722 -0.49 1.90 -6.82
C SER A 722 -1.64 2.92 -6.90
N ALA A 723 -2.10 3.43 -5.77
CA ALA A 723 -3.19 4.42 -5.71
C ALA A 723 -2.84 5.71 -6.49
N HIS A 724 -1.59 6.15 -6.43
CA HIS A 724 -1.09 7.31 -7.15
C HIS A 724 -1.07 7.06 -8.68
N LEU A 725 -0.49 5.97 -9.17
CA LEU A 725 -0.47 5.65 -10.60
C LEU A 725 -1.89 5.50 -11.19
N LEU A 726 -2.80 4.91 -10.41
CA LEU A 726 -4.22 4.77 -10.75
C LEU A 726 -4.93 6.14 -10.81
N SER A 727 -4.67 7.02 -9.84
CA SER A 727 -5.18 8.40 -9.83
C SER A 727 -4.62 9.20 -11.00
N TRP A 728 -3.34 9.02 -11.34
CA TRP A 728 -2.69 9.68 -12.46
C TRP A 728 -3.29 9.27 -13.81
N GLY A 729 -3.57 7.97 -14.00
CA GLY A 729 -4.28 7.48 -15.18
C GLY A 729 -5.71 8.01 -15.27
N LEU A 730 -6.45 8.05 -14.16
CA LEU A 730 -7.81 8.61 -14.12
C LEU A 730 -7.82 10.12 -14.41
N GLU A 731 -6.87 10.87 -13.85
CA GLU A 731 -6.73 12.30 -14.12
C GLU A 731 -6.48 12.55 -15.61
N ARG A 732 -5.55 11.81 -16.21
CA ARG A 732 -5.15 12.04 -17.60
C ARG A 732 -6.22 11.59 -18.59
N TRP A 733 -6.84 10.43 -18.35
CA TRP A 733 -7.69 9.72 -19.31
C TRP A 733 -9.07 9.39 -18.72
N LYS A 734 -9.69 10.36 -18.03
CA LYS A 734 -11.02 10.21 -17.43
C LYS A 734 -12.08 9.75 -18.43
N ASP A 735 -11.98 10.18 -19.68
CA ASP A 735 -12.87 9.79 -20.77
C ASP A 735 -12.82 8.28 -21.07
N ALA A 736 -11.65 7.64 -20.94
CA ALA A 736 -11.51 6.20 -21.13
C ALA A 736 -12.34 5.42 -20.10
N TYR A 737 -12.23 5.79 -18.83
CA TYR A 737 -13.04 5.21 -17.76
C TYR A 737 -14.53 5.47 -17.94
N GLN A 738 -14.90 6.67 -18.40
CA GLN A 738 -16.29 7.03 -18.67
C GLN A 738 -16.87 6.22 -19.83
N ASN A 739 -16.14 6.10 -20.95
CA ASN A 739 -16.59 5.37 -22.14
C ASN A 739 -16.62 3.85 -21.89
N ALA A 740 -15.75 3.33 -21.02
CA ALA A 740 -15.82 1.94 -20.55
C ALA A 740 -16.98 1.67 -19.57
N GLY A 741 -17.69 2.71 -19.12
CA GLY A 741 -18.73 2.59 -18.09
C GLY A 741 -18.16 2.25 -16.70
N GLN A 742 -16.88 2.49 -16.45
CA GLN A 742 -16.17 2.09 -15.23
C GLN A 742 -15.81 3.26 -14.31
N LEU A 743 -16.15 4.50 -14.65
CA LEU A 743 -15.74 5.69 -13.89
C LEU A 743 -16.16 5.65 -12.42
N GLU A 744 -17.39 5.22 -12.12
CA GLU A 744 -17.89 5.14 -10.75
C GLU A 744 -17.20 4.03 -9.95
N MET A 745 -16.97 2.86 -10.56
CA MET A 745 -16.21 1.77 -9.95
C MET A 745 -14.76 2.18 -9.70
N MET A 746 -14.15 2.94 -10.60
CA MET A 746 -12.81 3.48 -10.43
C MET A 746 -12.72 4.44 -9.23
N TYR A 747 -13.74 5.30 -9.05
CA TYR A 747 -13.81 6.17 -7.86
C TYR A 747 -13.96 5.36 -6.57
N ASP A 748 -14.87 4.37 -6.53
CA ASP A 748 -15.05 3.51 -5.35
C ASP A 748 -13.76 2.76 -4.99
N MET A 749 -13.12 2.17 -6.00
CA MET A 749 -11.86 1.45 -5.86
C MET A 749 -10.73 2.35 -5.37
N LEU A 750 -10.56 3.57 -5.92
CA LEU A 750 -9.52 4.52 -5.48
C LEU A 750 -9.78 5.05 -4.06
N LYS A 751 -11.04 5.22 -3.66
CA LYS A 751 -11.37 5.72 -2.32
C LYS A 751 -10.86 4.78 -1.22
N TRP A 752 -10.81 3.47 -1.49
CA TRP A 752 -10.43 2.44 -0.52
C TRP A 752 -9.03 2.62 0.11
N PRO A 753 -7.93 2.71 -0.67
CA PRO A 753 -6.60 2.99 -0.12
C PRO A 753 -6.49 4.43 0.41
N LEU A 754 -7.17 5.40 -0.20
CA LEU A 754 -7.10 6.81 0.23
C LEU A 754 -7.73 7.02 1.62
N ASP A 755 -8.87 6.39 1.90
CA ASP A 755 -9.47 6.37 3.23
C ASP A 755 -8.54 5.73 4.26
N TYR A 756 -7.86 4.64 3.87
CA TYR A 756 -6.87 3.99 4.74
C TYR A 756 -5.66 4.89 5.02
N PHE A 757 -5.13 5.62 4.03
CA PHE A 757 -4.03 6.56 4.25
C PHE A 757 -4.41 7.73 5.16
N LEU A 758 -5.67 8.21 5.09
CA LEU A 758 -6.19 9.19 6.03
C LEU A 758 -6.21 8.65 7.47
N LYS A 759 -6.52 7.36 7.67
CA LYS A 759 -6.41 6.71 8.98
C LYS A 759 -4.95 6.58 9.45
N CYS A 760 -4.03 6.29 8.53
CA CYS A 760 -2.62 6.09 8.87
C CYS A 760 -1.88 7.38 9.26
N TRP A 761 -2.39 8.56 8.89
CA TRP A 761 -1.72 9.83 9.14
C TRP A 761 -2.29 10.57 10.37
N HIS A 762 -1.50 10.63 11.44
CA HIS A 762 -1.83 11.34 12.68
C HIS A 762 -1.05 12.64 12.77
N GLN A 763 -1.61 13.70 12.16
CA GLN A 763 -0.95 15.00 12.05
C GLN A 763 -0.57 15.60 13.42
N GLN A 764 -1.40 15.47 14.46
CA GLN A 764 -1.15 16.11 15.76
C GLN A 764 0.05 15.49 16.49
N THR A 765 0.23 14.18 16.37
CA THR A 765 1.37 13.47 16.97
C THR A 765 2.57 13.37 16.04
N GLN A 766 2.40 13.73 14.76
CA GLN A 766 3.42 13.57 13.71
C GLN A 766 3.84 12.10 13.57
N GLU A 767 2.83 11.22 13.50
CA GLU A 767 3.01 9.78 13.35
C GLU A 767 2.32 9.30 12.08
N TYR A 768 3.04 8.52 11.27
CA TYR A 768 2.52 7.91 10.05
C TYR A 768 2.68 6.39 10.11
N TYR A 769 1.57 5.65 10.16
CA TYR A 769 1.61 4.19 10.08
C TYR A 769 1.94 3.77 8.65
N ALA A 770 3.12 3.16 8.47
CA ALA A 770 3.65 2.80 7.15
C ALA A 770 3.45 1.31 6.82
N GLN A 771 3.10 0.48 7.80
CA GLN A 771 2.85 -0.94 7.59
C GLN A 771 1.90 -1.53 8.63
N VAL A 772 1.06 -2.49 8.22
CA VAL A 772 0.36 -3.40 9.14
C VAL A 772 0.60 -4.86 8.75
N GLY A 773 0.94 -5.67 9.75
CA GLY A 773 1.43 -7.04 9.60
C GLY A 773 2.95 -7.13 9.77
N ASN A 774 3.46 -8.27 10.22
CA ASN A 774 4.88 -8.61 10.16
C ASN A 774 5.09 -9.61 9.02
N GLY A 775 6.01 -9.33 8.09
CA GLY A 775 6.14 -10.11 6.86
C GLY A 775 6.43 -11.59 7.14
N LYS A 776 7.28 -11.87 8.13
CA LYS A 776 7.64 -13.25 8.46
C LYS A 776 6.48 -14.05 9.05
N GLU A 777 5.69 -13.44 9.94
CA GLU A 777 4.56 -14.12 10.57
C GLU A 777 3.38 -14.28 9.60
N ASP A 778 3.11 -13.26 8.78
CA ASP A 778 2.12 -13.35 7.70
C ASP A 778 2.50 -14.43 6.67
N HIS A 779 3.79 -14.53 6.32
CA HIS A 779 4.29 -15.48 5.34
C HIS A 779 4.41 -16.91 5.84
N ARG A 780 4.30 -17.15 7.16
CA ARG A 780 4.15 -18.49 7.74
C ARG A 780 2.72 -19.02 7.64
N TYR A 781 1.76 -18.14 7.39
CA TYR A 781 0.37 -18.47 7.26
C TYR A 781 -0.02 -18.60 5.78
N TRP A 782 -0.70 -19.69 5.45
CA TRP A 782 -1.41 -19.83 4.19
C TRP A 782 -2.88 -20.11 4.47
N GLY A 783 -3.76 -19.23 4.03
CA GLY A 783 -5.19 -19.37 4.24
C GLY A 783 -5.98 -18.10 3.94
N ARG A 784 -7.29 -18.18 4.20
CA ARG A 784 -8.24 -17.07 4.01
C ARG A 784 -7.90 -15.88 4.90
N PRO A 785 -7.94 -14.63 4.41
CA PRO A 785 -7.66 -13.47 5.26
C PRO A 785 -8.64 -13.38 6.45
N GLU A 786 -9.86 -13.88 6.31
CA GLU A 786 -10.89 -13.90 7.35
C GLU A 786 -10.61 -14.91 8.47
N ASP A 787 -9.75 -15.90 8.21
CA ASP A 787 -9.36 -16.94 9.16
C ASP A 787 -8.04 -16.60 9.89
N MET A 788 -7.42 -15.44 9.61
CA MET A 788 -6.15 -15.02 10.21
C MET A 788 -6.17 -15.05 11.74
N SER A 789 -7.24 -14.56 12.36
CA SER A 789 -7.38 -14.52 13.84
C SER A 789 -7.45 -15.90 14.50
N LYS A 790 -7.75 -16.96 13.73
CA LYS A 790 -7.80 -18.34 14.22
C LYS A 790 -6.40 -18.98 14.28
N PHE A 791 -5.40 -18.37 13.63
CA PHE A 791 -4.03 -18.86 13.65
C PHE A 791 -3.32 -18.33 14.90
N LYS A 792 -2.96 -19.24 15.82
CA LYS A 792 -2.43 -18.93 17.17
C LYS A 792 -1.19 -18.03 17.20
N LEU A 793 -0.45 -17.93 16.09
CA LEU A 793 0.76 -17.11 15.95
C LEU A 793 0.55 -15.86 15.09
N MET A 794 -0.69 -15.59 14.62
CA MET A 794 -0.98 -14.44 13.77
C MET A 794 -1.09 -13.17 14.61
N TRP A 795 0.03 -12.47 14.72
CA TRP A 795 0.09 -11.11 15.24
C TRP A 795 0.34 -10.16 14.07
N ARG A 796 -0.49 -9.12 13.95
CA ARG A 796 -0.43 -8.12 12.88
C ARG A 796 -0.01 -6.75 13.45
N PRO A 797 1.28 -6.55 13.79
CA PRO A 797 1.75 -5.28 14.34
C PRO A 797 1.56 -4.14 13.34
N ALA A 798 1.33 -2.94 13.86
CA ALA A 798 1.34 -1.72 13.07
C ALA A 798 2.67 -0.99 13.29
N TYR A 799 3.44 -0.78 12.23
CA TYR A 799 4.70 -0.05 12.27
C TYR A 799 4.48 1.38 11.78
N LYS A 800 5.09 2.34 12.49
CA LYS A 800 4.94 3.77 12.20
C LYS A 800 6.27 4.50 12.13
N CYS A 801 6.27 5.56 11.35
CA CYS A 801 7.27 6.60 11.35
C CYS A 801 6.86 7.72 12.30
N THR A 802 7.80 8.23 13.08
CA THR A 802 7.64 9.38 13.97
C THR A 802 8.52 10.54 13.50
N ARG A 803 8.39 11.70 14.15
CA ARG A 803 9.24 12.89 13.90
C ARG A 803 10.75 12.70 14.10
N ASN A 804 11.17 11.56 14.66
CA ASN A 804 12.57 11.24 14.92
C ASN A 804 13.14 10.23 13.91
N ASP A 805 12.30 9.72 13.00
CA ASP A 805 12.66 8.70 12.03
C ASP A 805 12.92 9.32 10.66
N THR A 806 13.65 8.61 9.81
CA THR A 806 13.73 8.87 8.37
C THR A 806 12.61 8.11 7.67
N CYS A 807 11.77 8.79 6.88
CA CYS A 807 10.56 8.18 6.30
C CYS A 807 9.99 8.97 5.11
N SER A 808 10.86 9.62 4.34
CA SER A 808 10.42 10.49 3.23
C SER A 808 9.84 9.76 2.05
N ASP A 809 10.30 8.54 1.77
CA ASP A 809 9.84 7.71 0.67
C ASP A 809 8.37 7.36 0.83
N VAL A 810 8.02 6.53 1.82
CA VAL A 810 6.65 6.06 2.02
C VAL A 810 5.69 7.21 2.37
N ALA A 811 6.13 8.19 3.17
CA ALA A 811 5.29 9.35 3.47
C ALA A 811 5.13 10.28 2.25
N GLY A 812 6.18 10.45 1.46
CA GLY A 812 6.16 11.23 0.22
C GLY A 812 5.23 10.60 -0.82
N GLU A 813 5.37 9.30 -1.08
CA GLU A 813 4.49 8.60 -2.02
C GLU A 813 3.03 8.62 -1.56
N THR A 814 2.79 8.48 -0.26
CA THR A 814 1.44 8.59 0.32
C THR A 814 0.89 10.01 0.14
N ALA A 815 1.73 11.04 0.32
CA ALA A 815 1.33 12.42 0.03
C ALA A 815 1.03 12.63 -1.46
N ALA A 816 1.78 12.01 -2.37
CA ALA A 816 1.50 12.03 -3.81
C ALA A 816 0.16 11.34 -4.13
N ALA A 817 -0.14 10.19 -3.51
CA ALA A 817 -1.41 9.49 -3.65
C ALA A 817 -2.59 10.33 -3.14
N LEU A 818 -2.46 10.95 -1.97
CA LEU A 818 -3.49 11.83 -1.40
C LEU A 818 -3.68 13.11 -2.25
N ALA A 819 -2.60 13.72 -2.75
CA ALA A 819 -2.67 14.92 -3.59
C ALA A 819 -3.31 14.63 -4.96
N SER A 820 -2.89 13.54 -5.63
CA SER A 820 -3.49 13.11 -6.90
C SER A 820 -4.94 12.65 -6.70
N GLY A 821 -5.25 11.97 -5.58
CA GLY A 821 -6.60 11.69 -5.13
C GLY A 821 -7.45 12.96 -5.00
N ALA A 822 -6.94 13.99 -4.33
CA ALA A 822 -7.63 15.26 -4.21
C ALA A 822 -7.95 15.88 -5.57
N ILE A 823 -7.05 15.78 -6.56
CA ILE A 823 -7.27 16.26 -7.93
C ILE A 823 -8.44 15.51 -8.59
N VAL A 824 -8.44 14.18 -8.58
CA VAL A 824 -9.48 13.39 -9.29
C VAL A 824 -10.86 13.45 -8.62
N PHE A 825 -10.90 13.63 -7.29
CA PHE A 825 -12.14 13.78 -6.53
C PHE A 825 -12.67 15.21 -6.46
N LYS A 826 -11.91 16.22 -6.91
CA LYS A 826 -12.27 17.65 -6.78
C LYS A 826 -13.70 17.99 -7.22
N ASP A 827 -14.12 17.46 -8.37
CA ASP A 827 -15.48 17.71 -8.89
C ASP A 827 -16.51 16.68 -8.42
N LYS A 828 -16.04 15.50 -8.00
CA LYS A 828 -16.89 14.36 -7.61
C LYS A 828 -17.36 14.48 -6.16
N ASP A 829 -16.45 14.83 -5.26
CA ASP A 829 -16.65 14.98 -3.83
C ASP A 829 -15.70 16.08 -3.30
N PRO A 830 -16.10 17.37 -3.40
CA PRO A 830 -15.24 18.49 -3.01
C PRO A 830 -14.82 18.47 -1.52
N PRO A 831 -15.69 18.12 -0.55
CA PRO A 831 -15.27 17.96 0.85
C PRO A 831 -14.18 16.89 1.02
N TYR A 832 -14.37 15.69 0.45
CA TYR A 832 -13.37 14.63 0.53
C TYR A 832 -12.05 15.02 -0.16
N SER A 833 -12.12 15.68 -1.31
CA SER A 833 -10.96 16.27 -2.00
C SER A 833 -10.20 17.25 -1.10
N SER A 834 -10.92 18.07 -0.31
CA SER A 834 -10.31 18.99 0.64
C SER A 834 -9.57 18.26 1.77
N ASP A 835 -10.19 17.22 2.34
CA ASP A 835 -9.60 16.40 3.40
C ASP A 835 -8.31 15.70 2.91
N LEU A 836 -8.36 15.11 1.71
CA LEU A 836 -7.19 14.51 1.06
C LEU A 836 -6.08 15.53 0.85
N LEU A 837 -6.40 16.74 0.38
CA LEU A 837 -5.41 17.77 0.12
C LEU A 837 -4.76 18.32 1.40
N GLU A 838 -5.53 18.46 2.49
CA GLU A 838 -5.01 18.87 3.79
C GLU A 838 -4.05 17.82 4.36
N ALA A 839 -4.44 16.54 4.30
CA ALA A 839 -3.59 15.43 4.69
C ALA A 839 -2.33 15.35 3.82
N ALA A 840 -2.45 15.50 2.50
CA ALA A 840 -1.32 15.46 1.56
C ALA A 840 -0.28 16.55 1.88
N LYS A 841 -0.72 17.80 2.09
CA LYS A 841 0.17 18.91 2.44
C LYS A 841 0.93 18.65 3.74
N SER A 842 0.21 18.25 4.79
CA SER A 842 0.80 18.03 6.10
C SER A 842 1.71 16.80 6.15
N LEU A 843 1.36 15.73 5.44
CA LEU A 843 2.18 14.53 5.32
C LEU A 843 3.43 14.78 4.45
N TYR A 844 3.32 15.57 3.38
CA TYR A 844 4.49 16.00 2.62
C TYR A 844 5.43 16.87 3.47
N ASP A 845 4.91 17.80 4.27
CA ASP A 845 5.73 18.59 5.19
C ASP A 845 6.44 17.72 6.22
N PHE A 846 5.80 16.62 6.67
CA PHE A 846 6.44 15.60 7.49
C PHE A 846 7.53 14.86 6.71
N ALA A 847 7.23 14.35 5.51
CA ALA A 847 8.18 13.65 4.66
C ALA A 847 9.42 14.50 4.36
N LYS A 848 9.24 15.77 3.97
CA LYS A 848 10.33 16.71 3.66
C LYS A 848 11.24 17.02 4.85
N ARG A 849 10.69 17.01 6.08
CA ARG A 849 11.46 17.23 7.32
C ARG A 849 12.22 15.99 7.78
N ASN A 850 11.74 14.80 7.43
CA ASN A 850 12.24 13.50 7.91
C ASN A 850 13.00 12.74 6.81
N GLN A 851 14.01 13.39 6.21
CA GLN A 851 14.74 12.91 5.03
C GLN A 851 15.47 11.58 5.21
N GLY A 852 15.10 10.61 4.36
CA GLY A 852 15.69 9.27 4.29
C GLY A 852 14.62 8.20 4.09
N THR A 853 15.03 6.94 4.03
CA THR A 853 14.13 5.83 3.75
C THR A 853 13.57 5.18 5.03
N TYR A 854 12.31 4.76 5.00
CA TYR A 854 11.60 4.19 6.16
C TYR A 854 12.19 2.88 6.70
N GLY A 855 12.81 2.08 5.83
CA GLY A 855 13.46 0.82 6.23
C GLY A 855 14.69 0.98 7.12
N VAL A 856 15.28 2.17 7.22
CA VAL A 856 16.52 2.40 7.98
C VAL A 856 16.24 2.58 9.48
N THR A 857 15.24 3.38 9.83
CA THR A 857 15.03 3.84 11.22
C THR A 857 13.69 3.41 11.81
N SER A 858 12.62 3.28 11.00
CA SER A 858 11.26 3.06 11.51
C SER A 858 10.75 1.65 11.29
N VAL A 859 10.84 1.12 10.06
CA VAL A 859 10.19 -0.14 9.68
C VAL A 859 11.19 -1.13 9.08
N GLN A 860 12.09 -1.66 9.91
CA GLN A 860 13.15 -2.57 9.44
C GLN A 860 12.63 -3.84 8.74
N ASP A 861 11.42 -4.30 9.08
CA ASP A 861 10.77 -5.48 8.47
C ASP A 861 10.69 -5.36 6.94
N VAL A 862 10.55 -4.15 6.40
CA VAL A 862 10.34 -3.91 4.96
C VAL A 862 11.56 -4.24 4.11
N ASN A 863 12.76 -4.28 4.70
CA ASN A 863 14.00 -4.49 3.96
C ASN A 863 14.10 -5.89 3.33
N GLY A 864 13.27 -6.85 3.77
CA GLY A 864 13.15 -8.16 3.14
C GLY A 864 12.10 -8.22 2.01
N TYR A 865 11.36 -7.13 1.77
CA TYR A 865 10.20 -7.11 0.87
C TYR A 865 10.23 -5.88 -0.05
N TYR A 866 9.87 -4.70 0.48
CA TYR A 866 9.79 -3.43 -0.23
C TYR A 866 10.89 -2.48 0.26
N HIS A 867 12.14 -2.92 0.11
CA HIS A 867 13.30 -2.09 0.43
C HIS A 867 13.37 -0.89 -0.51
N SER A 868 13.40 0.31 0.07
CA SER A 868 13.49 1.55 -0.68
C SER A 868 14.94 1.98 -0.92
N ASN A 869 15.30 2.25 -2.17
CA ASN A 869 16.64 2.67 -2.58
C ASN A 869 16.84 4.18 -2.54
N SER A 870 15.76 4.95 -2.67
CA SER A 870 15.76 6.41 -2.71
C SER A 870 14.49 6.95 -2.08
N TYR A 871 14.51 8.23 -1.70
CA TYR A 871 13.32 8.94 -1.23
C TYR A 871 13.08 10.25 -1.97
N LYS A 872 14.06 10.69 -2.77
CA LYS A 872 14.05 12.02 -3.37
C LYS A 872 13.05 12.10 -4.50
N ASP A 873 12.93 11.02 -5.25
CA ASP A 873 11.99 10.88 -6.35
C ASP A 873 10.54 10.82 -5.88
N GLU A 874 10.25 10.20 -4.72
CA GLU A 874 8.95 10.33 -4.04
C GLU A 874 8.69 11.78 -3.64
N LEU A 875 9.65 12.46 -2.99
CA LEU A 875 9.49 13.88 -2.62
C LEU A 875 9.32 14.79 -3.85
N CYS A 876 10.06 14.52 -4.93
CA CYS A 876 9.95 15.24 -6.20
C CYS A 876 8.53 15.12 -6.75
N THR A 877 8.01 13.90 -6.79
CA THR A 877 6.72 13.58 -7.38
C THR A 877 5.56 14.10 -6.51
N ALA A 878 5.65 13.93 -5.19
CA ALA A 878 4.68 14.47 -4.24
C ALA A 878 4.58 16.00 -4.31
N ALA A 879 5.73 16.67 -4.42
CA ALA A 879 5.78 18.12 -4.61
C ALA A 879 5.16 18.54 -5.94
N MET A 880 5.38 17.79 -7.03
CA MET A 880 4.72 18.09 -8.31
C MET A 880 3.20 17.89 -8.25
N GLU A 881 2.70 16.85 -7.58
CA GLU A 881 1.26 16.65 -7.36
C GLU A 881 0.65 17.77 -6.51
N LEU A 882 1.33 18.18 -5.44
CA LEU A 882 0.90 19.33 -4.62
C LEU A 882 0.95 20.65 -5.38
N TYR A 883 1.92 20.85 -6.26
CA TYR A 883 1.94 22.00 -7.16
C TYR A 883 0.72 22.00 -8.07
N LYS A 884 0.40 20.87 -8.73
CA LYS A 884 -0.79 20.73 -9.57
C LYS A 884 -2.08 21.02 -8.79
N ALA A 885 -2.20 20.51 -7.57
CA ALA A 885 -3.40 20.67 -6.75
C ALA A 885 -3.59 22.10 -6.21
N THR A 886 -2.50 22.85 -5.99
CA THR A 886 -2.53 24.13 -5.24
C THR A 886 -2.12 25.36 -6.04
N ASN A 887 -1.44 25.17 -7.17
CA ASN A 887 -0.70 26.22 -7.90
C ASN A 887 0.35 26.96 -7.04
N ASN A 888 0.80 26.39 -5.91
CA ASN A 888 1.81 27.00 -5.07
C ASN A 888 3.22 26.69 -5.60
N PHE A 889 3.88 27.70 -6.17
CA PHE A 889 5.22 27.60 -6.75
C PHE A 889 6.31 27.10 -5.79
N THR A 890 6.13 27.16 -4.47
CA THR A 890 7.09 26.57 -3.52
C THR A 890 7.21 25.06 -3.71
N TYR A 891 6.12 24.35 -4.00
CA TYR A 891 6.19 22.91 -4.28
C TYR A 891 6.91 22.62 -5.60
N MET A 892 6.75 23.47 -6.62
CA MET A 892 7.52 23.34 -7.86
C MET A 892 9.03 23.55 -7.62
N GLN A 893 9.41 24.50 -6.76
CA GLN A 893 10.81 24.70 -6.37
C GLN A 893 11.36 23.50 -5.59
N ASP A 894 10.57 22.94 -4.68
CA ASP A 894 10.94 21.73 -3.96
C ASP A 894 11.15 20.55 -4.91
N ALA A 895 10.24 20.33 -5.85
CA ALA A 895 10.36 19.27 -6.84
C ALA A 895 11.69 19.36 -7.60
N MET A 896 12.04 20.55 -8.08
CA MET A 896 13.33 20.79 -8.74
C MET A 896 14.54 20.53 -7.83
N SER A 897 14.40 20.77 -6.53
CA SER A 897 15.49 20.54 -5.56
C SER A 897 15.72 19.06 -5.24
N PHE A 898 14.66 18.24 -5.33
CA PHE A 898 14.75 16.80 -5.10
C PHE A 898 15.00 16.01 -6.39
N PHE A 899 14.69 16.57 -7.55
CA PHE A 899 14.95 15.93 -8.84
C PHE A 899 16.41 15.54 -9.01
N GLU A 900 16.66 14.34 -9.53
CA GLU A 900 18.02 13.82 -9.75
C GLU A 900 18.37 13.82 -11.25
N PRO A 901 18.92 14.93 -11.81
CA PRO A 901 19.04 15.14 -13.25
C PRO A 901 20.06 14.24 -13.96
N ASN A 902 20.98 13.64 -13.19
CA ASN A 902 22.01 12.74 -13.70
C ASN A 902 21.69 11.27 -13.45
N SER A 903 20.53 10.97 -12.87
CA SER A 903 20.08 9.60 -12.58
C SER A 903 18.97 9.22 -13.57
N ARG A 904 19.27 8.33 -14.52
CA ARG A 904 18.21 7.74 -15.35
C ARG A 904 17.58 6.60 -14.54
N SER A 905 16.26 6.63 -14.41
CA SER A 905 15.51 5.58 -13.70
C SER A 905 15.90 4.19 -14.19
N TRP A 906 16.15 3.28 -13.24
CA TRP A 906 16.42 1.88 -13.55
C TRP A 906 15.15 1.21 -14.08
N ALA A 907 14.02 1.52 -13.44
CA ALA A 907 12.69 1.20 -13.93
C ALA A 907 11.70 2.22 -13.38
N PHE A 908 10.58 2.45 -14.07
CA PHE A 908 9.46 3.13 -13.44
C PHE A 908 8.71 2.10 -12.58
N SER A 909 8.73 2.26 -11.26
CA SER A 909 8.19 1.26 -10.33
C SER A 909 7.78 1.90 -9.01
N TRP A 910 7.34 1.10 -8.03
CA TRP A 910 6.99 1.61 -6.69
C TRP A 910 8.15 2.27 -5.94
N ASP A 911 9.40 1.98 -6.34
CA ASP A 911 10.67 2.43 -5.72
C ASP A 911 11.43 3.51 -6.52
N ASP A 912 11.03 3.77 -7.78
CA ASP A 912 11.72 4.75 -8.63
C ASP A 912 10.70 5.53 -9.46
N LYS A 913 10.56 6.82 -9.11
CA LYS A 913 9.65 7.80 -9.71
C LYS A 913 10.37 8.91 -10.47
N ASN A 914 11.69 8.84 -10.62
CA ASN A 914 12.44 9.99 -11.15
C ASN A 914 12.02 10.33 -12.59
N VAL A 915 11.74 9.33 -13.43
CA VAL A 915 11.20 9.54 -14.79
C VAL A 915 9.80 10.15 -14.80
N GLN A 916 8.95 9.83 -13.82
CA GLN A 916 7.64 10.46 -13.66
C GLN A 916 7.81 11.94 -13.28
N CYS A 917 8.67 12.25 -12.32
CA CYS A 917 8.94 13.63 -11.95
C CYS A 917 9.52 14.44 -13.14
N ALA A 918 10.41 13.85 -13.95
CA ALA A 918 10.91 14.48 -15.17
C ALA A 918 9.75 14.81 -16.15
N LEU A 919 8.83 13.88 -16.37
CA LEU A 919 7.68 14.10 -17.26
C LEU A 919 6.78 15.23 -16.74
N MET A 920 6.50 15.27 -15.44
CA MET A 920 5.72 16.34 -14.81
C MET A 920 6.42 17.70 -14.90
N LEU A 921 7.73 17.75 -14.65
CA LEU A 921 8.53 18.97 -14.77
C LEU A 921 8.61 19.47 -16.21
N HIS A 922 8.69 18.56 -17.19
CA HIS A 922 8.62 18.92 -18.61
C HIS A 922 7.33 19.66 -18.93
N ARG A 923 6.18 19.13 -18.48
CA ARG A 923 4.86 19.74 -18.72
C ARG A 923 4.76 21.15 -18.13
N VAL A 924 5.35 21.38 -16.96
CA VAL A 924 5.27 22.70 -16.29
C VAL A 924 6.29 23.70 -16.84
N GLN A 925 7.53 23.27 -17.11
CA GLN A 925 8.60 24.19 -17.53
C GLN A 925 8.79 24.31 -19.04
N GLY A 926 8.33 23.34 -19.82
CA GLY A 926 8.61 23.23 -21.25
C GLY A 926 10.10 22.98 -21.57
N SER A 927 10.93 22.66 -20.57
CA SER A 927 12.37 22.48 -20.77
C SER A 927 12.65 21.22 -21.61
N PRO A 928 13.46 21.32 -22.69
CA PRO A 928 13.89 20.17 -23.47
C PRO A 928 14.71 19.15 -22.67
N HIS A 929 15.35 19.57 -21.58
CA HIS A 929 16.18 18.68 -20.76
C HIS A 929 15.39 17.50 -20.19
N TYR A 930 14.25 17.76 -19.54
CA TYR A 930 13.43 16.70 -18.95
C TYR A 930 12.83 15.78 -20.01
N ARG A 931 12.42 16.34 -21.15
CA ARG A 931 11.95 15.56 -22.30
C ARG A 931 13.02 14.56 -22.75
N VAL A 932 14.27 14.99 -22.89
CA VAL A 932 15.39 14.11 -23.28
C VAL A 932 15.60 13.00 -22.26
N LEU A 933 15.43 13.26 -20.96
CA LEU A 933 15.53 12.22 -19.92
C LEU A 933 14.41 11.19 -20.03
N VAL A 934 13.16 11.62 -20.27
CA VAL A 934 12.03 10.72 -20.50
C VAL A 934 12.22 9.90 -21.77
N GLU A 935 12.61 10.54 -22.89
CA GLU A 935 12.87 9.83 -24.15
C GLU A 935 14.04 8.84 -24.01
N SER A 936 15.08 9.19 -23.26
CA SER A 936 16.23 8.31 -22.97
C SER A 936 15.82 7.07 -22.17
N PHE A 937 14.96 7.24 -21.15
CA PHE A 937 14.37 6.12 -20.41
C PHE A 937 13.54 5.22 -21.34
N LEU A 938 12.63 5.79 -22.14
CA LEU A 938 11.79 4.99 -23.04
C LEU A 938 12.63 4.23 -24.08
N ARG A 939 13.64 4.88 -24.65
CA ARG A 939 14.56 4.25 -25.61
C ARG A 939 15.38 3.11 -25.00
N SER A 940 15.67 3.14 -23.70
CA SER A 940 16.35 2.02 -23.05
C SER A 940 15.46 0.78 -22.94
N TYR A 941 14.14 0.94 -22.92
CA TYR A 941 13.14 -0.15 -22.88
C TYR A 941 12.76 -0.71 -24.26
N MET A 942 13.02 0.04 -25.33
CA MET A 942 12.68 -0.35 -26.70
C MET A 942 13.72 -1.29 -27.32
N PRO A 943 13.38 -2.01 -28.42
CA PRO A 943 14.34 -2.84 -29.15
C PRO A 943 15.61 -2.08 -29.56
N GLY A 944 16.77 -2.67 -29.32
CA GLY A 944 18.08 -2.03 -29.50
C GLY A 944 18.52 -1.14 -28.34
N GLY A 945 17.67 -0.99 -27.30
CA GLY A 945 18.00 -0.38 -26.02
C GLY A 945 18.75 -1.31 -25.07
N GLU A 946 18.73 -0.96 -23.79
CA GLU A 946 19.47 -1.68 -22.74
C GLU A 946 18.67 -2.81 -22.10
N VAL A 947 17.35 -2.69 -22.05
CA VAL A 947 16.46 -3.72 -21.49
C VAL A 947 16.36 -4.86 -22.49
N ALA A 948 16.58 -6.09 -22.01
CA ALA A 948 16.46 -7.28 -22.83
C ALA A 948 15.08 -7.37 -23.48
N GLN A 949 15.01 -7.89 -24.70
CA GLN A 949 13.75 -8.16 -25.37
C GLN A 949 13.58 -9.67 -25.44
N THR A 950 12.41 -10.18 -25.06
CA THR A 950 12.09 -11.57 -25.33
C THR A 950 11.92 -11.80 -26.85
N PRO A 951 12.05 -13.04 -27.35
CA PRO A 951 11.77 -13.37 -28.75
C PRO A 951 10.44 -12.81 -29.30
N CYS A 952 9.39 -12.81 -28.48
CA CYS A 952 8.08 -12.26 -28.82
C CYS A 952 7.93 -10.74 -28.58
N GLY A 953 8.98 -10.06 -28.11
CA GLY A 953 9.04 -8.59 -28.06
C GLY A 953 8.52 -7.95 -26.77
N LEU A 954 8.48 -8.69 -25.66
CA LEU A 954 8.32 -8.11 -24.32
C LEU A 954 9.64 -7.46 -23.89
N ALA A 955 9.58 -6.24 -23.38
CA ALA A 955 10.70 -5.62 -22.68
C ALA A 955 10.88 -6.28 -21.32
N TRP A 956 11.89 -7.13 -21.20
CA TRP A 956 12.12 -8.00 -20.05
C TRP A 956 13.21 -7.44 -19.14
N ARG A 957 12.80 -6.94 -17.96
CA ARG A 957 13.73 -6.30 -17.02
C ARG A 957 14.35 -7.26 -16.01
N THR A 958 13.56 -8.16 -15.45
CA THR A 958 13.97 -9.13 -14.43
C THR A 958 12.96 -10.28 -14.37
N ALA A 959 13.35 -11.39 -13.75
CA ALA A 959 12.55 -12.61 -13.70
C ALA A 959 11.28 -12.50 -12.84
N ILE A 960 11.27 -11.61 -11.83
CA ILE A 960 10.10 -11.42 -10.95
C ILE A 960 9.35 -10.15 -11.36
N GLY A 961 8.10 -10.30 -11.80
CA GLY A 961 7.26 -9.19 -12.23
C GLY A 961 7.74 -8.52 -13.52
N SER A 962 8.18 -9.30 -14.51
CA SER A 962 8.64 -8.77 -15.81
C SER A 962 7.57 -7.92 -16.50
N LEU A 963 6.31 -8.36 -16.47
CA LEU A 963 5.18 -7.64 -17.07
C LEU A 963 4.88 -6.32 -16.39
N ARG A 964 5.04 -6.23 -15.06
CA ARG A 964 4.86 -4.99 -14.29
C ARG A 964 5.79 -3.88 -14.78
N TYR A 965 7.06 -4.19 -15.01
CA TYR A 965 8.02 -3.19 -15.50
C TYR A 965 7.73 -2.75 -16.94
N ALA A 966 7.37 -3.69 -17.82
CA ALA A 966 6.96 -3.37 -19.19
C ALA A 966 5.68 -2.51 -19.21
N ALA A 967 4.70 -2.82 -18.36
CA ALA A 967 3.44 -2.09 -18.25
C ALA A 967 3.67 -0.66 -17.75
N ASN A 968 4.51 -0.49 -16.73
CA ASN A 968 4.87 0.82 -16.19
C ASN A 968 5.61 1.67 -17.24
N ALA A 969 6.56 1.09 -17.98
CA ALA A 969 7.23 1.81 -19.05
C ALA A 969 6.27 2.15 -20.21
N ALA A 970 5.31 1.28 -20.53
CA ALA A 970 4.23 1.57 -21.48
C ALA A 970 3.32 2.72 -21.01
N LEU A 971 3.02 2.82 -19.70
CA LEU A 971 2.32 3.97 -19.12
C LEU A 971 3.09 5.28 -19.35
N VAL A 972 4.40 5.30 -19.07
CA VAL A 972 5.25 6.50 -19.32
C VAL A 972 5.27 6.86 -20.80
N ALA A 973 5.33 5.87 -21.69
CA ALA A 973 5.27 6.08 -23.14
C ALA A 973 3.95 6.73 -23.56
N LEU A 974 2.82 6.25 -23.06
CA LEU A 974 1.50 6.80 -23.36
C LEU A 974 1.32 8.21 -22.80
N MET A 975 1.83 8.47 -21.60
CA MET A 975 1.86 9.82 -21.03
C MET A 975 2.68 10.78 -21.89
N ALA A 976 3.87 10.37 -22.35
CA ALA A 976 4.70 11.18 -23.24
C ALA A 976 3.98 11.50 -24.57
N VAL A 977 3.38 10.47 -25.19
CA VAL A 977 2.62 10.61 -26.45
C VAL A 977 1.48 11.61 -26.29
N ASP A 978 0.76 11.55 -25.16
CA ASP A 978 -0.33 12.48 -24.86
C ASP A 978 0.19 13.90 -24.53
N GLU A 979 1.40 14.04 -23.98
CA GLU A 979 2.15 15.32 -23.93
C GLU A 979 2.66 15.81 -25.29
N LYS A 980 2.34 15.09 -26.38
CA LYS A 980 2.74 15.41 -27.76
C LYS A 980 4.25 15.33 -27.98
N PHE A 981 4.94 14.47 -27.24
CA PHE A 981 6.32 14.10 -27.52
C PHE A 981 6.55 12.58 -27.42
N GLY A 982 7.64 12.10 -28.00
CA GLY A 982 7.75 10.69 -28.34
C GLY A 982 7.06 10.38 -29.67
N GLY A 983 7.75 9.64 -30.54
CA GLY A 983 7.29 9.39 -31.90
C GLY A 983 6.22 8.30 -31.98
N GLU A 984 5.78 8.03 -33.21
CA GLU A 984 4.87 6.93 -33.52
C GLU A 984 5.43 5.57 -33.08
N ASP A 985 6.76 5.44 -33.09
CA ASP A 985 7.50 4.26 -32.62
C ASP A 985 7.26 3.96 -31.13
N ILE A 986 7.29 4.97 -30.27
CA ILE A 986 7.04 4.83 -28.83
C ILE A 986 5.58 4.42 -28.57
N LYS A 987 4.63 5.02 -29.30
CA LYS A 987 3.20 4.68 -29.21
C LYS A 987 2.94 3.24 -29.63
N ILE A 988 3.49 2.82 -30.77
CA ILE A 988 3.39 1.43 -31.27
C ILE A 988 4.03 0.46 -30.28
N TRP A 989 5.18 0.80 -29.72
CA TRP A 989 5.86 -0.04 -28.74
C TRP A 989 4.99 -0.24 -27.48
N ALA A 990 4.41 0.82 -26.91
CA ALA A 990 3.53 0.74 -25.75
C ALA A 990 2.30 -0.15 -26.02
N LEU A 991 1.67 0.02 -27.19
CA LEU A 991 0.57 -0.83 -27.66
C LEU A 991 0.98 -2.31 -27.67
N LYS A 992 2.17 -2.63 -28.22
CA LYS A 992 2.69 -4.00 -28.29
C LYS A 992 2.94 -4.61 -26.91
N GLN A 993 3.46 -3.84 -25.95
CA GLN A 993 3.67 -4.36 -24.59
C GLN A 993 2.33 -4.76 -23.93
N ILE A 994 1.28 -3.95 -24.07
CA ILE A 994 -0.03 -4.27 -23.50
C ILE A 994 -0.69 -5.42 -24.25
N ASN A 995 -0.60 -5.47 -25.58
CA ASN A 995 -1.14 -6.60 -26.35
C ASN A 995 -0.43 -7.92 -26.01
N TYR A 996 0.88 -7.88 -25.77
CA TYR A 996 1.63 -9.04 -25.28
C TYR A 996 1.01 -9.59 -23.99
N MET A 997 0.66 -8.71 -23.05
CA MET A 997 0.01 -9.09 -21.78
C MET A 997 -1.39 -9.68 -21.98
N LEU A 998 -2.09 -9.31 -23.05
CA LEU A 998 -3.46 -9.74 -23.33
C LEU A 998 -3.55 -10.96 -24.25
N GLY A 999 -2.47 -11.36 -24.92
CA GLY A 999 -2.44 -12.59 -25.72
C GLY A 999 -1.48 -12.62 -26.92
N ASP A 1000 -0.86 -11.50 -27.29
CA ASP A 1000 0.16 -11.44 -28.35
C ASP A 1000 1.52 -11.96 -27.86
N ASN A 1001 1.54 -13.19 -27.38
CA ASN A 1001 2.73 -13.87 -26.86
C ASN A 1001 2.81 -15.32 -27.36
N LYS A 1002 3.93 -15.97 -27.05
CA LYS A 1002 4.24 -17.36 -27.43
C LYS A 1002 3.15 -18.34 -27.02
N GLU A 1003 2.57 -18.15 -25.83
CA GLU A 1003 1.55 -19.03 -25.28
C GLU A 1003 0.14 -18.78 -25.82
N LYS A 1004 -0.08 -17.71 -26.59
CA LYS A 1004 -1.43 -17.24 -27.00
C LYS A 1004 -2.39 -17.20 -25.80
N MET A 1005 -1.85 -16.74 -24.67
CA MET A 1005 -2.49 -16.77 -23.36
C MET A 1005 -2.53 -15.34 -22.82
N SER A 1006 -3.66 -14.92 -22.28
CA SER A 1006 -3.71 -13.68 -21.50
C SER A 1006 -2.98 -13.86 -20.19
N TYR A 1007 -2.04 -12.96 -19.88
CA TYR A 1007 -1.44 -12.85 -18.56
C TYR A 1007 -2.29 -12.06 -17.57
N GLN A 1008 -3.38 -11.43 -18.03
CA GLN A 1008 -4.45 -10.94 -17.16
C GLN A 1008 -5.47 -12.04 -16.92
N ILE A 1009 -5.62 -12.46 -15.66
CA ILE A 1009 -6.52 -13.55 -15.27
C ILE A 1009 -7.97 -13.17 -15.55
N GLY A 1010 -8.71 -14.05 -16.23
CA GLY A 1010 -10.12 -13.83 -16.58
C GLY A 1010 -10.35 -13.05 -17.88
N TYR A 1011 -9.30 -12.58 -18.56
CA TYR A 1011 -9.41 -11.98 -19.89
C TYR A 1011 -9.15 -13.02 -20.98
N GLY A 1012 -10.03 -13.08 -21.99
CA GLY A 1012 -9.97 -14.10 -23.04
C GLY A 1012 -10.25 -15.52 -22.51
N ASN A 1013 -9.84 -16.53 -23.28
CA ASN A 1013 -10.23 -17.93 -23.04
C ASN A 1013 -9.10 -18.82 -22.46
N LYS A 1014 -7.86 -18.31 -22.45
CA LYS A 1014 -6.67 -18.99 -21.92
C LYS A 1014 -5.93 -17.99 -21.05
N TYR A 1015 -5.76 -18.28 -19.76
CA TYR A 1015 -5.05 -17.46 -18.79
C TYR A 1015 -4.53 -18.32 -17.62
N PRO A 1016 -3.56 -17.83 -16.81
CA PRO A 1016 -3.09 -18.54 -15.62
C PRO A 1016 -4.21 -18.87 -14.63
N MET A 1017 -4.28 -20.15 -14.24
CA MET A 1017 -5.33 -20.65 -13.33
C MET A 1017 -4.84 -20.86 -11.89
N LYS A 1018 -3.54 -20.66 -11.63
CA LYS A 1018 -2.91 -20.90 -10.34
C LYS A 1018 -1.99 -19.75 -9.94
N PRO A 1019 -2.53 -18.54 -9.71
CA PRO A 1019 -1.74 -17.43 -9.17
C PRO A 1019 -1.24 -17.75 -7.77
N TYR A 1020 -0.07 -17.23 -7.41
CA TYR A 1020 0.47 -17.31 -6.05
C TYR A 1020 -0.29 -16.33 -5.14
N HIS A 1021 -1.52 -16.70 -4.75
CA HIS A 1021 -2.41 -15.84 -3.97
C HIS A 1021 -3.26 -16.66 -2.98
N ARG A 1022 -3.12 -16.33 -1.69
CA ARG A 1022 -3.72 -17.08 -0.58
C ARG A 1022 -5.23 -17.17 -0.70
N ALA A 1023 -5.93 -16.04 -0.75
CA ALA A 1023 -7.39 -16.03 -0.67
C ALA A 1023 -8.03 -16.78 -1.84
N SER A 1024 -7.50 -16.65 -3.06
CA SER A 1024 -8.06 -17.35 -4.23
C SER A 1024 -7.76 -18.84 -4.25
N SER A 1025 -6.68 -19.28 -3.60
CA SER A 1025 -6.37 -20.71 -3.45
C SER A 1025 -7.33 -21.44 -2.51
N CYS A 1026 -8.12 -20.69 -1.73
CA CYS A 1026 -9.02 -21.27 -0.73
C CYS A 1026 -10.40 -21.62 -1.30
N PRO A 1027 -10.98 -22.78 -0.95
CA PRO A 1027 -12.37 -23.10 -1.26
C PRO A 1027 -13.33 -22.28 -0.40
N ASP A 1028 -14.60 -22.20 -0.81
CA ASP A 1028 -15.64 -21.47 -0.07
C ASP A 1028 -15.88 -22.07 1.33
N PRO A 1029 -16.03 -21.27 2.39
CA PRO A 1029 -16.44 -21.79 3.69
C PRO A 1029 -17.89 -22.33 3.65
N PRO A 1030 -18.26 -23.35 4.46
CA PRO A 1030 -17.42 -24.13 5.38
C PRO A 1030 -16.77 -25.36 4.70
N SER A 1031 -16.78 -25.45 3.37
CA SER A 1031 -16.64 -26.71 2.63
C SER A 1031 -15.30 -27.44 2.83
N SER A 1032 -14.22 -26.74 3.21
CA SER A 1032 -12.93 -27.31 3.63
C SER A 1032 -12.07 -26.29 4.40
N PRO A 1033 -11.18 -26.74 5.31
CA PRO A 1033 -10.09 -25.91 5.83
C PRO A 1033 -9.24 -25.36 4.68
N CYS A 1034 -8.72 -24.13 4.82
CA CYS A 1034 -7.72 -23.61 3.90
C CYS A 1034 -6.35 -23.62 4.56
N GLY A 1035 -5.34 -24.09 3.84
CA GLY A 1035 -3.97 -24.26 4.30
C GLY A 1035 -2.98 -24.42 3.15
N TRP A 1036 -1.74 -24.76 3.47
CA TRP A 1036 -0.67 -24.99 2.49
C TRP A 1036 -1.02 -26.06 1.44
N ASP A 1037 -1.81 -27.06 1.80
CA ASP A 1037 -2.25 -28.11 0.87
C ASP A 1037 -3.06 -27.54 -0.31
N ASN A 1038 -3.73 -26.40 -0.13
CA ASN A 1038 -4.54 -25.79 -1.18
C ASN A 1038 -3.69 -25.17 -2.29
N ILE A 1039 -2.59 -24.48 -1.96
CA ILE A 1039 -1.66 -23.96 -2.97
C ILE A 1039 -0.75 -25.06 -3.53
N ASN A 1040 -0.44 -26.08 -2.73
CA ASN A 1040 0.40 -27.20 -3.18
C ASN A 1040 -0.37 -28.17 -4.09
N ASN A 1041 -1.71 -28.12 -4.12
CA ASN A 1041 -2.51 -28.90 -5.05
C ASN A 1041 -2.18 -28.52 -6.51
N PRO A 1042 -1.82 -29.46 -7.40
CA PRO A 1042 -1.44 -29.15 -8.79
C PRO A 1042 -2.60 -28.58 -9.63
N GLY A 1043 -3.85 -28.71 -9.18
CA GLY A 1043 -5.02 -28.16 -9.87
C GLY A 1043 -5.12 -26.63 -9.83
N PRO A 1044 -6.12 -26.06 -10.53
CA PRO A 1044 -6.39 -24.63 -10.52
C PRO A 1044 -6.81 -24.15 -9.11
N SER A 1045 -6.59 -22.87 -8.84
CA SER A 1045 -7.13 -22.21 -7.65
C SER A 1045 -8.66 -22.28 -7.65
N PRO A 1046 -9.32 -22.60 -6.52
CA PRO A 1046 -10.78 -22.69 -6.43
C PRO A 1046 -11.49 -21.39 -6.85
N GLN A 1047 -10.94 -20.23 -6.49
CA GLN A 1047 -11.46 -18.94 -6.91
C GLN A 1047 -10.66 -18.41 -8.09
N ILE A 1048 -11.37 -17.83 -9.06
CA ILE A 1048 -10.75 -17.13 -10.18
C ILE A 1048 -10.38 -15.71 -9.73
N LEU A 1049 -9.09 -15.40 -9.70
CA LEU A 1049 -8.55 -14.08 -9.36
C LEU A 1049 -8.68 -13.10 -10.53
N LYS A 1050 -9.92 -12.79 -10.92
CA LYS A 1050 -10.22 -11.96 -12.09
C LYS A 1050 -9.51 -10.62 -12.01
N GLY A 1051 -8.87 -10.22 -13.11
CA GLY A 1051 -8.21 -8.93 -13.27
C GLY A 1051 -6.73 -8.89 -12.95
N ALA A 1052 -6.21 -9.83 -12.17
CA ALA A 1052 -4.81 -9.85 -11.77
C ALA A 1052 -3.88 -10.02 -12.98
N LEU A 1053 -2.88 -9.14 -13.09
CA LEU A 1053 -1.75 -9.31 -13.98
C LEU A 1053 -0.69 -10.14 -13.24
N VAL A 1054 -0.35 -11.30 -13.79
CA VAL A 1054 0.72 -12.14 -13.24
C VAL A 1054 2.10 -11.55 -13.53
N GLY A 1055 3.13 -12.04 -12.85
CA GLY A 1055 4.50 -11.57 -13.05
C GLY A 1055 5.04 -11.83 -14.46
N GLY A 1056 4.66 -12.97 -15.06
CA GLY A 1056 4.78 -13.20 -16.49
C GLY A 1056 5.83 -14.23 -16.90
N PRO A 1057 6.40 -14.10 -18.10
CA PRO A 1057 7.32 -15.10 -18.63
C PRO A 1057 8.77 -14.85 -18.25
N ASP A 1058 9.58 -15.89 -18.44
CA ASP A 1058 11.04 -15.79 -18.52
C ASP A 1058 11.48 -15.02 -19.76
N VAL A 1059 12.79 -14.83 -19.91
CA VAL A 1059 13.38 -14.07 -21.04
C VAL A 1059 13.13 -14.73 -22.41
N ASN A 1060 12.70 -16.01 -22.45
CA ASN A 1060 12.44 -16.80 -23.65
C ASN A 1060 10.94 -17.01 -23.92
N ASP A 1061 10.09 -16.16 -23.34
CA ASP A 1061 8.64 -16.19 -23.45
C ASP A 1061 7.95 -17.41 -22.84
N ASN A 1062 8.64 -18.22 -22.03
CA ASN A 1062 7.98 -19.31 -21.30
C ASN A 1062 7.35 -18.75 -20.03
N TYR A 1063 6.07 -19.04 -19.80
CA TYR A 1063 5.40 -18.62 -18.57
C TYR A 1063 6.10 -19.18 -17.33
N ALA A 1064 6.53 -18.31 -16.41
CA ALA A 1064 7.41 -18.70 -15.30
C ALA A 1064 7.00 -18.11 -13.95
N ASP A 1065 6.47 -16.89 -13.92
CA ASP A 1065 6.14 -16.15 -12.69
C ASP A 1065 4.63 -15.95 -12.54
N ASN A 1066 4.08 -16.59 -11.49
CA ASN A 1066 2.68 -16.53 -11.13
C ASN A 1066 2.37 -15.61 -9.93
N HIS A 1067 3.35 -14.82 -9.46
CA HIS A 1067 3.11 -13.76 -8.49
C HIS A 1067 2.19 -12.68 -9.07
N ILE A 1068 1.50 -11.99 -8.17
CA ILE A 1068 0.59 -10.88 -8.47
C ILE A 1068 0.84 -9.77 -7.43
N GLY A 1069 0.39 -8.55 -7.70
CA GLY A 1069 0.52 -7.44 -6.75
C GLY A 1069 -0.28 -6.22 -7.16
N CYS A 1070 -0.64 -5.38 -6.19
CA CYS A 1070 -1.27 -4.08 -6.47
C CYS A 1070 -0.42 -3.25 -7.45
N ASP A 1071 0.91 -3.24 -7.25
CA ASP A 1071 1.85 -2.49 -8.07
C ASP A 1071 2.07 -3.12 -9.46
N PHE A 1072 1.68 -4.38 -9.66
CA PHE A 1072 1.72 -5.03 -10.99
C PHE A 1072 0.57 -4.52 -11.86
N ASN A 1073 -0.61 -4.38 -11.27
CA ASN A 1073 -1.81 -3.93 -11.96
C ASN A 1073 -1.87 -2.41 -12.15
N ALA A 1074 -1.26 -1.61 -11.27
CA ALA A 1074 -1.46 -0.15 -11.28
C ALA A 1074 -1.04 0.53 -12.60
N GLY A 1075 0.20 0.31 -13.05
CA GLY A 1075 0.66 0.88 -14.32
C GLY A 1075 -0.01 0.23 -15.54
N PHE A 1076 -0.29 -1.06 -15.49
CA PHE A 1076 -1.04 -1.78 -16.52
C PHE A 1076 -2.45 -1.21 -16.72
N GLN A 1077 -3.20 -0.99 -15.64
CA GLN A 1077 -4.54 -0.42 -15.68
C GLN A 1077 -4.54 1.00 -16.27
N SER A 1078 -3.61 1.84 -15.82
CA SER A 1078 -3.48 3.20 -16.35
C SER A 1078 -3.04 3.18 -17.82
N ALA A 1079 -2.18 2.25 -18.24
CA ALA A 1079 -1.82 2.07 -19.65
C ALA A 1079 -3.01 1.59 -20.51
N LEU A 1080 -3.86 0.68 -20.00
CA LEU A 1080 -5.12 0.29 -20.66
C LEU A 1080 -6.03 1.50 -20.87
N ALA A 1081 -6.17 2.38 -19.86
CA ALA A 1081 -6.93 3.61 -20.00
C ALA A 1081 -6.33 4.53 -21.07
N GLY A 1082 -5.00 4.66 -21.15
CA GLY A 1082 -4.32 5.43 -22.18
C GLY A 1082 -4.54 4.87 -23.60
N LEU A 1083 -4.48 3.55 -23.78
CA LEU A 1083 -4.79 2.93 -25.08
C LEU A 1083 -6.25 3.11 -25.47
N LEU A 1084 -7.18 2.96 -24.52
CA LEU A 1084 -8.60 3.17 -24.76
C LEU A 1084 -8.90 4.64 -25.07
N HIS A 1085 -8.23 5.58 -24.41
CA HIS A 1085 -8.28 7.01 -24.75
C HIS A 1085 -7.86 7.25 -26.20
N LEU A 1086 -6.71 6.72 -26.62
CA LEU A 1086 -6.25 6.83 -28.01
C LEU A 1086 -7.22 6.14 -28.98
N GLN A 1087 -7.80 5.01 -28.62
CA GLN A 1087 -8.80 4.29 -29.42
C GLN A 1087 -10.05 5.13 -29.64
N ASN A 1088 -10.59 5.72 -28.58
CA ASN A 1088 -11.79 6.56 -28.62
C ASN A 1088 -11.59 7.82 -29.48
N HIS A 1089 -10.35 8.28 -29.61
CA HIS A 1089 -9.99 9.44 -30.43
C HIS A 1089 -9.50 9.06 -31.85
N GLY A 1090 -9.50 7.78 -32.22
CA GLY A 1090 -9.02 7.32 -33.53
C GLY A 1090 -7.52 7.53 -33.75
N LEU A 1091 -6.73 7.52 -32.67
CA LEU A 1091 -5.29 7.78 -32.66
C LEU A 1091 -4.43 6.51 -32.51
N LEU A 1092 -5.05 5.34 -32.37
CA LEU A 1092 -4.34 4.06 -32.40
C LEU A 1092 -3.76 3.80 -33.81
N PRO A 1093 -2.54 3.23 -33.90
CA PRO A 1093 -1.97 2.78 -35.17
C PRO A 1093 -2.90 1.80 -35.91
N SER A 1094 -2.98 1.89 -37.23
CA SER A 1094 -3.79 0.96 -38.04
C SER A 1094 -3.23 -0.47 -38.02
N HIS A 1095 -4.09 -1.49 -37.96
CA HIS A 1095 -3.78 -2.93 -37.93
C HIS A 1095 -2.92 -3.47 -39.11
N SER A 1096 -2.61 -2.65 -40.11
CA SER A 1096 -1.80 -3.03 -41.29
C SER A 1096 -0.31 -2.80 -41.12
N ASP A 1097 0.21 -2.62 -39.88
CA ASP A 1097 1.64 -2.44 -39.65
C ASP A 1097 2.41 -3.76 -39.96
N PRO A 1098 3.31 -3.78 -40.96
CA PRO A 1098 4.12 -4.95 -41.30
C PRO A 1098 4.93 -5.49 -40.12
N THR A 1099 5.28 -4.64 -39.14
CA THR A 1099 6.07 -5.06 -37.97
C THR A 1099 5.29 -5.93 -36.99
N GLN A 1100 3.96 -5.76 -36.90
CA GLN A 1100 3.10 -6.60 -36.07
C GLN A 1100 2.99 -8.01 -36.67
N SER A 1101 2.88 -8.11 -38.00
CA SER A 1101 2.90 -9.38 -38.72
C SER A 1101 4.26 -10.09 -38.65
N GLN A 1102 5.37 -9.33 -38.61
CA GLN A 1102 6.72 -9.90 -38.48
C GLN A 1102 7.01 -10.42 -37.05
N GLN A 1103 6.56 -9.72 -36.00
CA GLN A 1103 6.70 -10.20 -34.61
C GLN A 1103 5.87 -11.46 -34.34
N ILE A 1104 4.63 -11.53 -34.85
CA ILE A 1104 3.81 -12.75 -34.74
C ILE A 1104 4.49 -13.92 -35.45
N LYS A 1105 5.17 -13.69 -36.59
CA LYS A 1105 5.95 -14.72 -37.29
C LYS A 1105 7.19 -15.15 -36.52
N ASN A 1106 7.86 -14.23 -35.82
CA ASN A 1106 9.02 -14.52 -34.98
C ASN A 1106 8.65 -15.23 -33.66
N CYS A 1107 7.39 -15.15 -33.21
CA CYS A 1107 6.91 -15.89 -32.03
C CYS A 1107 6.65 -17.39 -32.28
N VAL A 1108 6.46 -17.79 -33.54
CA VAL A 1108 6.02 -19.14 -33.93
C VAL A 1108 7.19 -20.01 -34.43
N HIS A 1109 8.35 -19.40 -34.65
CA HIS A 1109 9.63 -20.06 -34.95
C HIS A 1109 10.54 -20.03 -33.74
#